data_AF-E4Q6Z2-F1
#
_entry.id   AF-E4Q6Z2-F1
#
_cell.length_a   1.000
_cell.length_b   1.000
_cell.length_c   1.000
_cell.angle_alpha   90.00
_cell.angle_beta   90.00
_cell.angle_gamma   90.00
#
_symmetry.space_group_name_H-M   'P 1'
#
loop_
_entity.id
_entity.type
_entity.pdbx_description
1 polymer ?
#
loop_
_entity_poly.entity_id
_entity_poly.type
_entity_poly.pdbx_seq_one_letter_code
_entity_poly.pdbx_strand_id
1 'polypeptide(L)'
;MKKLLCLFLTTTFILFCFLNVSYSASSQKNDYKYFENLLKNNITIEKGITIIIHELGLDKNLPQNPPVIYDSKNKKPSAEFSGYIAAAKRYLPKAIPPFNSNMTRIFAAKFILSILNCNLYDSQNPLDLKIVKSVLTESKIISADKENDLYKPVTGEELKKLINRAKIKITGVDMAKPAWEAYAQGKLEDAEYIFKRCISAGLNIGTTQSYLANSYYGLGLVYAHHNNKRYYDAYVMLNQAIKLDNGGKIGQAARKYLIEKLPPYELDLNYRTTKEITYEEVMALVGHHLSLNIKEVPTDFVAKDANGKEPSPWAAPYVKLAYYRKNIPSVPSSFNDIAPRYWIAAYICNVKGLMHYDYETYYDFKDLGNLDTNYKMYVSVAVDRGLIMPVTEDTFSPYSGIERNILEGIIKNLKSPKIPQPKDIKIQNTPKLITTYFKGVEPEQIDILEKKSNLLDMVNFDAVMLGIESPKEGTKSVATYFYNTDLSKAIKIANDLKISTFLSLSNLNKGKFDPELTHNFIKDDSKRKSLADELVKLVDKYNLTGVHIDFEHLYSSDKDNLTEFIKILSEKLRSKNKKLTMVIGAYMSDAEANKSVYAFEKLSEYVDYFNLILYDDFPKGKYPSTGIDGPISNIVRIERVLKYTTLRIPPSKILMGIGAYGIDFNITNKTAENVKLDYIPNIIKNAKTGSVKYLFDSQTQSPYLEFTNPDGTVHRLWYENKKSLEERMKIVHKYNLAGICFYWLGSNTDEIYQVFQKYLKLKEN
;
A
#
# COMPACT_ATOMS: atom_id res chain seq x y z
N MET A 1 13.70 17.51 -0.98
CA MET A 1 15.14 17.73 -1.27
C MET A 1 16.05 17.82 -0.03
N LYS A 2 15.87 18.75 0.92
CA LYS A 2 16.76 18.87 2.10
C LYS A 2 16.82 17.63 3.02
N LYS A 3 15.71 16.90 3.21
CA LYS A 3 15.70 15.62 3.96
C LYS A 3 16.37 14.47 3.19
N LEU A 4 16.26 14.46 1.86
CA LEU A 4 16.90 13.45 1.01
C LEU A 4 18.42 13.65 0.96
N LEU A 5 18.89 14.90 0.93
CA LEU A 5 20.33 15.23 0.96
C LEU A 5 20.98 14.87 2.30
N CYS A 6 20.25 15.04 3.41
CA CYS A 6 20.73 14.69 4.76
C CYS A 6 20.77 13.17 4.97
N LEU A 7 19.79 12.44 4.42
CA LEU A 7 19.80 10.97 4.42
C LEU A 7 20.92 10.42 3.53
N PHE A 8 21.10 10.99 2.33
CA PHE A 8 22.15 10.57 1.38
C PHE A 8 23.57 10.84 1.89
N LEU A 9 23.79 11.95 2.62
CA LEU A 9 25.07 12.24 3.26
C LEU A 9 25.33 11.33 4.48
N THR A 10 24.29 10.88 5.18
CA THR A 10 24.45 9.96 6.33
C THR A 10 24.62 8.50 5.90
N THR A 11 23.92 8.02 4.86
CA THR A 11 24.17 6.66 4.33
C THR A 11 25.50 6.55 3.59
N THR A 12 25.92 7.56 2.83
CA THR A 12 27.24 7.55 2.16
C THR A 12 28.40 7.58 3.17
N PHE A 13 28.20 8.19 4.34
CA PHE A 13 29.19 8.18 5.44
C PHE A 13 29.24 6.82 6.15
N ILE A 14 28.10 6.16 6.35
CA ILE A 14 28.03 4.82 6.96
C ILE A 14 28.62 3.76 6.03
N LEU A 15 28.39 3.85 4.71
CA LEU A 15 29.00 2.91 3.76
C LEU A 15 30.54 3.03 3.70
N PHE A 16 31.10 4.21 3.96
CA PHE A 16 32.54 4.43 3.99
C PHE A 16 33.22 3.90 5.26
N CYS A 17 32.48 3.72 6.36
CA CYS A 17 33.00 3.16 7.61
C CYS A 17 33.12 1.62 7.61
N PHE A 18 32.53 0.92 6.61
CA PHE A 18 32.48 -0.56 6.58
C PHE A 18 33.19 -1.20 5.38
N LEU A 19 33.86 -0.43 4.52
CA LEU A 19 34.68 -0.98 3.45
C LEU A 19 36.13 -1.13 3.92
N ASN A 20 36.61 -2.38 3.89
CA ASN A 20 37.98 -2.76 4.19
C ASN A 20 38.99 -1.88 3.43
N VAL A 21 39.91 -1.32 4.21
CA VAL A 21 40.98 -0.43 3.78
C VAL A 21 41.99 -1.20 2.94
N SER A 22 42.17 -0.80 1.69
CA SER A 22 43.41 -1.01 0.95
C SER A 22 44.34 0.18 1.21
N TYR A 23 45.52 -0.15 1.71
CA TYR A 23 46.62 0.74 2.08
C TYR A 23 47.07 1.63 0.91
N SER A 24 47.30 2.93 1.17
CA SER A 24 48.35 3.67 0.48
C SER A 24 49.18 4.44 1.51
N ALA A 25 50.45 4.08 1.56
CA ALA A 25 51.47 4.65 2.42
C ALA A 25 52.11 5.84 1.69
N SER A 26 51.94 7.07 2.20
CA SER A 26 52.78 8.20 1.75
C SER A 26 52.91 9.39 2.71
N SER A 27 52.66 9.25 4.02
CA SER A 27 52.98 10.35 4.97
C SER A 27 53.47 9.93 6.37
N GLN A 28 53.67 8.64 6.63
CA GLN A 28 53.54 8.10 8.00
C GLN A 28 54.78 8.10 8.92
N LYS A 29 55.88 8.82 8.66
CA LYS A 29 57.09 8.74 9.52
C LYS A 29 57.36 9.94 10.44
N ASN A 30 56.89 11.14 10.14
CA ASN A 30 57.15 12.31 10.99
C ASN A 30 56.01 12.62 11.99
N ASP A 31 54.76 12.25 11.70
CA ASP A 31 53.63 12.50 12.60
C ASP A 31 53.61 11.56 13.82
N TYR A 32 54.04 10.30 13.67
CA TYR A 32 54.02 9.32 14.77
C TYR A 32 54.92 9.72 15.96
N LYS A 33 56.10 10.30 15.69
CA LYS A 33 57.03 10.79 16.72
C LYS A 33 56.51 12.04 17.45
N TYR A 34 55.73 12.87 16.76
CA TYR A 34 55.10 14.06 17.33
C TYR A 34 54.01 13.69 18.35
N PHE A 35 53.18 12.70 18.00
CA PHE A 35 52.12 12.23 18.90
C PHE A 35 52.64 11.44 20.11
N GLU A 36 53.74 10.68 19.99
CA GLU A 36 54.32 9.96 21.14
C GLU A 36 54.84 10.87 22.26
N ASN A 37 55.44 12.02 21.91
CA ASN A 37 55.95 12.99 22.90
C ASN A 37 54.84 13.76 23.65
N LEU A 38 53.64 13.83 23.08
CA LEU A 38 52.49 14.53 23.67
C LEU A 38 51.79 13.74 24.79
N LEU A 39 52.11 12.44 24.96
CA LEU A 39 51.35 11.54 25.81
C LEU A 39 51.60 11.68 27.32
N LYS A 40 52.77 12.20 27.72
CA LYS A 40 53.20 12.27 29.14
C LYS A 40 52.81 13.56 29.88
N ASN A 41 52.32 14.57 29.17
CA ASN A 41 52.04 15.90 29.72
C ASN A 41 50.54 16.25 29.64
N ASN A 42 50.14 17.29 30.38
CA ASN A 42 48.85 17.95 30.20
C ASN A 42 48.76 18.52 28.79
N ILE A 43 47.64 18.28 28.11
CA ILE A 43 47.44 18.70 26.72
C ILE A 43 46.60 19.96 26.64
N THR A 44 46.89 20.83 25.67
CA THR A 44 46.02 21.97 25.35
C THR A 44 44.76 21.52 24.60
N ILE A 45 43.74 22.37 24.55
CA ILE A 45 42.49 22.09 23.82
C ILE A 45 42.75 21.74 22.35
N GLU A 46 43.64 22.47 21.68
CA GLU A 46 43.99 22.21 20.28
C GLU A 46 44.61 20.84 20.07
N LYS A 47 45.57 20.48 20.94
CA LYS A 47 46.26 19.20 20.91
C LYS A 47 45.29 18.05 21.17
N GLY A 48 44.42 18.20 22.17
CA GLY A 48 43.43 17.18 22.50
C GLY A 48 42.40 16.94 21.39
N ILE A 49 41.89 18.01 20.77
CA ILE A 49 40.96 17.90 19.63
C ILE A 49 41.62 17.17 18.46
N THR A 50 42.88 17.52 18.16
CA THR A 50 43.66 16.89 17.10
C THR A 50 43.85 15.39 17.35
N ILE A 51 44.27 15.03 18.57
CA ILE A 51 44.43 13.62 18.99
C ILE A 51 43.11 12.85 18.81
N ILE A 52 41.97 13.41 19.24
CA ILE A 52 40.67 12.73 19.16
C ILE A 52 40.23 12.51 17.71
N ILE A 53 40.32 13.54 16.86
CA ILE A 53 39.91 13.45 15.45
C ILE A 53 40.80 12.46 14.69
N HIS A 54 42.11 12.54 14.90
CA HIS A 54 43.06 11.64 14.26
C HIS A 54 42.86 10.20 14.70
N GLU A 55 42.79 9.95 16.02
CA GLU A 55 42.58 8.60 16.53
C GLU A 55 41.26 8.01 16.01
N LEU A 56 40.17 8.78 15.95
CA LEU A 56 38.90 8.31 15.41
C LEU A 56 38.88 8.17 13.87
N GLY A 57 39.97 8.47 13.17
CA GLY A 57 40.11 8.34 11.70
C GLY A 57 39.34 9.39 10.90
N LEU A 58 39.07 10.55 11.50
CA LEU A 58 38.27 11.64 10.91
C LEU A 58 39.12 12.73 10.23
N ASP A 59 40.44 12.57 10.22
CA ASP A 59 41.45 13.48 9.68
C ASP A 59 41.55 13.45 8.14
N LYS A 60 41.12 12.37 7.49
CA LYS A 60 41.12 12.24 6.02
C LYS A 60 40.30 13.30 5.27
N ASN A 61 39.39 13.98 5.97
CA ASN A 61 38.45 14.95 5.40
C ASN A 61 38.68 16.39 5.90
N LEU A 62 39.89 16.72 6.37
CA LEU A 62 40.18 18.07 6.82
C LEU A 62 40.11 19.08 5.66
N PRO A 63 39.55 20.28 5.89
CA PRO A 63 39.54 21.31 4.86
C PRO A 63 40.96 21.78 4.56
N GLN A 64 41.34 21.85 3.28
CA GLN A 64 42.67 22.32 2.87
C GLN A 64 42.93 23.80 3.22
N ASN A 65 41.88 24.63 3.22
CA ASN A 65 41.91 26.02 3.64
C ASN A 65 40.75 26.29 4.61
N PRO A 66 40.91 25.94 5.90
CA PRO A 66 39.85 26.08 6.88
C PRO A 66 39.52 27.57 7.12
N PRO A 67 38.23 27.94 7.23
CA PRO A 67 37.86 29.30 7.64
C PRO A 67 38.44 29.60 9.03
N VAL A 68 38.95 30.82 9.23
CA VAL A 68 39.53 31.24 10.51
C VAL A 68 38.45 31.24 11.58
N ILE A 69 38.63 30.40 12.60
CA ILE A 69 37.69 30.25 13.70
C ILE A 69 38.29 30.87 14.96
N TYR A 70 37.47 31.60 15.69
CA TYR A 70 37.82 32.20 16.96
C TYR A 70 37.10 31.48 18.09
N ASP A 71 37.75 31.35 19.25
CA ASP A 71 37.11 30.91 20.49
C ASP A 71 36.30 32.04 21.14
N SER A 72 35.69 31.75 22.29
CA SER A 72 34.85 32.71 23.02
C SER A 72 35.63 33.90 23.61
N LYS A 73 36.96 33.88 23.57
CA LYS A 73 37.84 34.99 23.97
C LYS A 73 38.51 35.66 22.77
N ASN A 74 37.97 35.43 21.57
CA ASN A 74 38.45 35.99 20.32
C ASN A 74 39.90 35.58 19.96
N LYS A 75 40.40 34.43 20.47
CA LYS A 75 41.71 33.91 20.07
C LYS A 75 41.58 32.95 18.89
N LYS A 76 42.60 32.97 18.03
CA LYS A 76 42.75 32.05 16.90
C LYS A 76 43.46 30.77 17.35
N PRO A 77 43.16 29.63 16.73
CA PRO A 77 44.00 28.47 16.88
C PRO A 77 45.36 28.68 16.21
N SER A 78 46.39 27.97 16.68
CA SER A 78 47.68 27.89 16.01
C SER A 78 47.52 27.30 14.60
N ALA A 79 48.40 27.73 13.69
CA ALA A 79 48.32 27.38 12.28
C ALA A 79 48.29 25.86 12.04
N GLU A 80 49.09 25.12 12.81
CA GLU A 80 49.23 23.66 12.76
C GLU A 80 47.91 22.91 13.05
N PHE A 81 47.07 23.43 13.95
CA PHE A 81 45.83 22.74 14.37
C PHE A 81 44.56 23.33 13.75
N SER A 82 44.68 24.40 12.96
CA SER A 82 43.55 25.17 12.42
C SER A 82 42.52 24.30 11.65
N GLY A 83 42.98 23.33 10.85
CA GLY A 83 42.13 22.39 10.12
C GLY A 83 41.31 21.48 11.03
N TYR A 84 41.95 20.89 12.04
CA TYR A 84 41.30 20.02 13.03
C TYR A 84 40.26 20.78 13.85
N ILE A 85 40.60 21.99 14.29
CA ILE A 85 39.68 22.85 15.05
C ILE A 85 38.48 23.26 14.20
N ALA A 86 38.68 23.50 12.91
CA ALA A 86 37.60 23.79 11.98
C ALA A 86 36.64 22.62 11.77
N ALA A 87 37.16 21.40 11.67
CA ALA A 87 36.34 20.20 11.63
C ALA A 87 35.59 19.97 12.97
N ALA A 88 36.28 20.15 14.09
CA ALA A 88 35.75 19.98 15.44
C ALA A 88 34.58 20.92 15.75
N LYS A 89 34.57 22.15 15.19
CA LYS A 89 33.50 23.15 15.41
C LYS A 89 32.09 22.63 15.14
N ARG A 90 31.94 21.60 14.30
CA ARG A 90 30.64 20.93 14.06
C ARG A 90 30.08 20.21 15.30
N TYR A 91 30.94 19.83 16.24
CA TYR A 91 30.62 19.00 17.41
C TYR A 91 31.00 19.64 18.75
N LEU A 92 31.73 20.76 18.71
CA LEU A 92 32.16 21.47 19.92
C LEU A 92 30.95 22.15 20.61
N PRO A 93 30.96 22.21 21.96
CA PRO A 93 29.90 22.88 22.71
C PRO A 93 29.82 24.37 22.39
N LYS A 94 28.68 25.01 22.67
CA LYS A 94 28.41 26.42 22.36
C LYS A 94 29.43 27.42 22.93
N ALA A 95 30.23 27.02 23.93
CA ALA A 95 31.36 27.77 24.44
C ALA A 95 32.62 26.89 24.46
N ILE A 96 33.59 27.20 23.60
CA ILE A 96 34.91 26.56 23.58
C ILE A 96 35.85 27.40 24.45
N PRO A 97 36.50 26.82 25.48
CA PRO A 97 37.51 27.56 26.24
C PRO A 97 38.70 27.93 25.36
N PRO A 98 39.58 28.84 25.82
CA PRO A 98 40.67 29.33 24.98
C PRO A 98 41.52 28.21 24.39
N PHE A 99 41.83 28.26 23.10
CA PHE A 99 42.56 27.19 22.42
C PHE A 99 43.92 26.85 23.07
N ASN A 100 44.57 27.86 23.67
CA ASN A 100 45.83 27.72 24.38
C ASN A 100 45.70 27.23 25.84
N SER A 101 44.49 26.97 26.33
CA SER A 101 44.25 26.46 27.68
C SER A 101 44.34 24.93 27.73
N ASN A 102 44.62 24.40 28.92
CA ASN A 102 44.65 22.95 29.13
C ASN A 102 43.27 22.34 28.91
N MET A 103 43.22 21.23 28.17
CA MET A 103 42.01 20.44 27.98
C MET A 103 41.67 19.76 29.30
N THR A 104 40.46 19.99 29.81
CA THR A 104 40.00 19.33 31.05
C THR A 104 39.40 17.97 30.73
N ARG A 105 39.41 17.05 31.71
CA ARG A 105 38.81 15.71 31.56
C ARG A 105 37.34 15.76 31.16
N ILE A 106 36.57 16.67 31.78
CA ILE A 106 35.17 16.90 31.45
C ILE A 106 34.98 17.38 30.00
N PHE A 107 35.83 18.29 29.52
CA PHE A 107 35.74 18.79 28.15
C PHE A 107 36.11 17.70 27.14
N ALA A 108 37.12 16.88 27.42
CA ALA A 108 37.50 15.73 26.61
C ALA A 108 36.37 14.72 26.46
N ALA A 109 35.74 14.31 27.57
CA ALA A 109 34.61 13.38 27.53
C ALA A 109 33.41 13.94 26.76
N LYS A 110 33.05 15.21 26.99
CA LYS A 110 31.96 15.87 26.27
C LYS A 110 32.22 15.90 24.76
N PHE A 111 33.43 16.25 24.36
CA PHE A 111 33.78 16.34 22.94
C PHE A 111 33.75 14.97 22.25
N ILE A 112 34.27 13.92 22.88
CA ILE A 112 34.21 12.56 22.35
C ILE A 112 32.76 12.09 22.20
N LEU A 113 31.92 12.30 23.23
CA LEU A 113 30.51 11.92 23.17
C LEU A 113 29.74 12.71 22.09
N SER A 114 30.07 13.99 21.87
CA SER A 114 29.50 14.78 20.78
C SER A 114 29.88 14.26 19.40
N ILE A 115 31.14 13.85 19.18
CA ILE A 115 31.60 13.26 17.91
C ILE A 115 30.89 11.94 17.63
N LEU A 116 30.66 11.13 18.65
CA LEU A 116 29.90 9.89 18.57
C LEU A 116 28.38 10.09 18.36
N ASN A 117 27.97 11.30 17.96
CA ASN A 117 26.61 11.69 17.62
C ASN A 117 25.61 11.47 18.78
N CYS A 118 26.03 11.54 20.03
CA CYS A 118 25.15 11.36 21.19
C CYS A 118 24.25 12.59 21.50
N ASN A 119 24.06 13.48 20.52
CA ASN A 119 23.42 14.81 20.59
C ASN A 119 23.96 15.73 21.70
N LEU A 120 24.20 16.99 21.33
CA LEU A 120 24.91 18.03 22.07
C LEU A 120 24.65 17.99 23.59
N TYR A 121 25.70 17.70 24.36
CA TYR A 121 25.70 17.84 25.82
C TYR A 121 25.74 19.34 26.15
N ASP A 122 24.76 19.81 26.91
CA ASP A 122 24.76 21.18 27.39
C ASP A 122 25.68 21.27 28.62
N SER A 123 26.71 22.11 28.52
CA SER A 123 27.67 22.30 29.61
C SER A 123 27.06 22.91 30.86
N GLN A 124 25.92 23.57 30.74
CA GLN A 124 25.19 24.19 31.84
C GLN A 124 24.13 23.27 32.43
N ASN A 125 23.84 22.13 31.80
CA ASN A 125 22.85 21.19 32.31
C ASN A 125 23.49 20.25 33.35
N PRO A 126 23.07 20.30 34.63
CA PRO A 126 23.64 19.46 35.69
C PRO A 126 23.38 17.96 35.50
N LEU A 127 22.40 17.55 34.70
CA LEU A 127 22.11 16.15 34.40
C LEU A 127 23.05 15.57 33.34
N ASP A 128 23.44 16.37 32.36
CA ASP A 128 24.47 16.01 31.38
C ASP A 128 25.83 15.81 32.07
N LEU A 129 26.11 16.57 33.14
CA LEU A 129 27.30 16.39 33.97
C LEU A 129 27.33 15.02 34.67
N LYS A 130 26.18 14.52 35.14
CA LYS A 130 26.08 13.20 35.78
C LYS A 130 26.43 12.07 34.81
N ILE A 131 25.98 12.17 33.54
CA ILE A 131 26.32 11.20 32.48
C ILE A 131 27.81 11.21 32.22
N VAL A 132 28.40 12.39 32.03
CA VAL A 132 29.85 12.57 31.78
C VAL A 132 30.68 12.03 32.95
N LYS A 133 30.27 12.30 34.19
CA LYS A 133 30.94 11.77 35.39
C LYS A 133 30.89 10.24 35.43
N SER A 134 29.74 9.64 35.11
CA SER A 134 29.61 8.17 35.01
C SER A 134 30.59 7.59 33.99
N VAL A 135 30.62 8.14 32.78
CA VAL A 135 31.54 7.69 31.72
C VAL A 135 33.00 7.79 32.15
N LEU A 136 33.40 8.91 32.76
CA LEU A 136 34.77 9.13 33.22
C LEU A 136 35.17 8.18 34.37
N THR A 137 34.24 7.90 35.28
CA THR A 137 34.47 7.01 36.43
C THR A 137 34.58 5.55 35.99
N GLU A 138 33.65 5.07 35.16
CA GLU A 138 33.66 3.71 34.61
C GLU A 138 34.85 3.48 33.65
N SER A 139 35.32 4.54 32.99
CA SER A 139 36.56 4.50 32.19
C SER A 139 37.84 4.53 33.05
N LYS A 140 37.72 4.62 34.37
CA LYS A 140 38.82 4.71 35.36
C LYS A 140 39.74 5.92 35.13
N ILE A 141 39.19 7.02 34.60
CA ILE A 141 39.94 8.26 34.36
C ILE A 141 39.89 9.16 35.60
N ILE A 142 38.80 9.09 36.37
CA ILE A 142 38.64 9.76 37.66
C ILE A 142 38.18 8.74 38.71
N SER A 143 38.47 9.01 39.98
CA SER A 143 37.83 8.29 41.10
C SER A 143 36.42 8.83 41.34
N ALA A 144 35.50 7.97 41.78
CA ALA A 144 34.07 8.32 41.97
C ALA A 144 33.82 9.54 42.89
N ASP A 145 34.75 9.80 43.82
CA ASP A 145 34.51 10.67 44.98
C ASP A 145 35.06 12.10 44.85
N LYS A 146 35.60 12.50 43.69
CA LYS A 146 36.29 13.80 43.55
C LYS A 146 35.75 14.62 42.36
N GLU A 147 34.75 15.44 42.63
CA GLU A 147 34.16 16.35 41.63
C GLU A 147 35.18 17.37 41.08
N ASN A 148 36.12 17.81 41.93
CA ASN A 148 37.22 18.69 41.55
C ASN A 148 38.17 18.06 40.50
N ASP A 149 38.18 16.73 40.35
CA ASP A 149 39.04 16.05 39.38
C ASP A 149 38.53 16.18 37.94
N LEU A 150 37.25 16.53 37.74
CA LEU A 150 36.63 16.72 36.42
C LEU A 150 37.25 17.89 35.65
N TYR A 151 37.60 18.95 36.37
CA TYR A 151 38.12 20.21 35.81
C TYR A 151 39.64 20.25 35.77
N LYS A 152 40.32 19.21 36.27
CA LYS A 152 41.77 19.10 36.13
C LYS A 152 42.14 18.83 34.65
N PRO A 153 43.32 19.29 34.22
CA PRO A 153 43.88 18.94 32.91
C PRO A 153 43.91 17.43 32.71
N VAL A 154 43.60 16.98 31.48
CA VAL A 154 43.77 15.59 31.06
C VAL A 154 45.18 15.41 30.51
N THR A 155 45.81 14.29 30.84
CA THR A 155 47.08 13.88 30.21
C THR A 155 46.82 13.18 28.87
N GLY A 156 47.81 13.12 27.99
CA GLY A 156 47.65 12.38 26.73
C GLY A 156 47.39 10.88 26.93
N GLU A 157 47.98 10.25 27.95
CA GLU A 157 47.67 8.86 28.33
C GLU A 157 46.22 8.67 28.81
N GLU A 158 45.71 9.58 29.65
CA GLU A 158 44.32 9.56 30.11
C GLU A 158 43.35 9.75 28.94
N LEU A 159 43.68 10.65 28.02
CA LEU A 159 42.89 10.89 26.83
C LEU A 159 42.87 9.65 25.91
N LYS A 160 44.02 8.99 25.70
CA LYS A 160 44.09 7.76 24.89
C LYS A 160 43.28 6.63 25.51
N LYS A 161 43.28 6.49 26.83
CA LYS A 161 42.41 5.54 27.56
C LYS A 161 40.92 5.84 27.30
N LEU A 162 40.53 7.11 27.35
CA LEU A 162 39.16 7.54 27.05
C LEU A 162 38.74 7.22 25.62
N ILE A 163 39.61 7.54 24.65
CA ILE A 163 39.35 7.28 23.23
C ILE A 163 39.28 5.78 22.96
N ASN A 164 40.19 4.97 23.52
CA ASN A 164 40.14 3.53 23.34
C ASN A 164 38.87 2.92 23.94
N ARG A 165 38.39 3.43 25.08
CA ARG A 165 37.09 3.04 25.66
C ARG A 165 35.89 3.49 24.84
N ALA A 166 36.02 4.57 24.08
CA ALA A 166 35.01 5.03 23.13
C ALA A 166 35.03 4.22 21.81
N LYS A 167 36.22 3.82 21.33
CA LYS A 167 36.43 2.98 20.12
C LYS A 167 36.05 1.52 20.33
N ILE A 168 36.42 0.95 21.48
CA ILE A 168 35.87 -0.32 21.96
C ILE A 168 34.44 0.01 22.33
N LYS A 169 33.51 -0.17 21.38
CA LYS A 169 32.06 0.07 21.49
C LYS A 169 31.64 0.11 22.96
N ILE A 170 31.01 1.19 23.42
CA ILE A 170 30.53 1.40 24.79
C ILE A 170 29.66 0.21 25.23
N THR A 171 30.31 -0.86 25.66
CA THR A 171 29.76 -2.20 25.89
C THR A 171 29.87 -2.58 27.35
N GLY A 172 30.72 -1.87 28.11
CA GLY A 172 30.92 -2.06 29.54
C GLY A 172 30.78 -0.79 30.38
N VAL A 173 30.30 0.33 29.83
CA VAL A 173 29.98 1.54 30.60
C VAL A 173 28.47 1.66 30.71
N ASP A 174 27.92 1.56 31.92
CA ASP A 174 26.50 1.78 32.17
C ASP A 174 26.20 3.28 32.27
N MET A 175 26.01 3.92 31.12
CA MET A 175 25.62 5.34 31.07
C MET A 175 24.23 5.59 31.67
N ALA A 176 23.41 4.55 31.86
CA ALA A 176 22.08 4.65 32.45
C ALA A 176 22.09 4.60 34.00
N LYS A 177 23.23 4.29 34.64
CA LYS A 177 23.36 4.26 36.10
C LYS A 177 22.84 5.54 36.80
N PRO A 178 23.18 6.77 36.35
CA PRO A 178 22.62 7.98 36.94
C PRO A 178 21.10 8.13 36.76
N ALA A 179 20.54 7.54 35.71
CA ALA A 179 19.09 7.51 35.50
C ALA A 179 18.40 6.58 36.51
N TRP A 180 19.01 5.42 36.78
CA TRP A 180 18.53 4.51 37.82
C TRP A 180 18.64 5.10 39.23
N GLU A 181 19.71 5.83 39.53
CA GLU A 181 19.86 6.57 40.79
C GLU A 181 18.78 7.66 40.94
N ALA A 182 18.54 8.45 39.89
CA ALA A 182 17.47 9.45 39.88
C ALA A 182 16.09 8.81 40.06
N TYR A 183 15.83 7.71 39.36
CA TYR A 183 14.60 6.95 39.47
C TYR A 183 14.38 6.41 40.90
N ALA A 184 15.41 5.84 41.52
CA ALA A 184 15.34 5.33 42.89
C ALA A 184 15.07 6.44 43.93
N GLN A 185 15.50 7.67 43.64
CA GLN A 185 15.21 8.86 44.45
C GLN A 185 13.84 9.50 44.15
N GLY A 186 13.03 8.92 43.27
CA GLY A 186 11.75 9.50 42.83
C GLY A 186 11.87 10.72 41.91
N LYS A 187 13.08 11.03 41.41
CA LYS A 187 13.34 12.14 40.47
C LYS A 187 13.08 11.69 39.04
N LEU A 188 11.81 11.48 38.72
CA LEU A 188 11.39 10.85 37.46
C LEU A 188 11.71 11.71 36.22
N GLU A 189 11.64 13.03 36.31
CA GLU A 189 12.00 13.93 35.21
C GLU A 189 13.51 13.87 34.88
N ASP A 190 14.35 13.85 35.92
CA ASP A 190 15.80 13.64 35.78
C ASP A 190 16.10 12.29 35.13
N ALA A 191 15.44 11.23 35.60
CA ALA A 191 15.60 9.88 35.07
C ALA A 191 15.15 9.80 33.61
N GLU A 192 13.99 10.37 33.27
CA GLU A 192 13.47 10.44 31.90
C GLU A 192 14.46 11.10 30.96
N TYR A 193 14.99 12.26 31.38
CA TYR A 193 15.96 13.02 30.60
C TYR A 193 17.18 12.17 30.28
N ILE A 194 17.75 11.50 31.29
CA ILE A 194 18.97 10.73 31.16
C ILE A 194 18.74 9.45 30.34
N PHE A 195 17.65 8.71 30.54
CA PHE A 195 17.37 7.50 29.74
C PHE A 195 17.17 7.82 28.25
N LYS A 196 16.49 8.92 27.91
CA LYS A 196 16.34 9.37 26.51
C LYS A 196 17.69 9.65 25.86
N ARG A 197 18.60 10.31 26.59
CA ARG A 197 19.98 10.54 26.13
C ARG A 197 20.72 9.22 25.93
N CYS A 198 20.59 8.27 26.85
CA CYS A 198 21.21 6.95 26.77
C CYS A 198 20.74 6.12 25.56
N ILE A 199 19.45 6.17 25.23
CA ILE A 199 18.88 5.51 24.04
C ILE A 199 19.41 6.15 22.76
N SER A 200 19.39 7.49 22.67
CA SER A 200 19.91 8.22 21.51
C SER A 200 21.40 7.93 21.30
N ALA A 201 22.19 7.91 22.37
CA ALA A 201 23.59 7.51 22.33
C ALA A 201 23.73 6.06 21.86
N GLY A 202 23.00 5.13 22.49
CA GLY A 202 23.07 3.70 22.22
C GLY A 202 22.81 3.31 20.76
N LEU A 203 21.85 3.98 20.12
CA LEU A 203 21.50 3.79 18.71
C LEU A 203 22.59 4.31 17.75
N ASN A 204 23.29 5.39 18.11
CA ASN A 204 24.27 6.04 17.24
C ASN A 204 25.66 5.41 17.33
N ILE A 205 26.03 4.85 18.48
CA ILE A 205 27.39 4.32 18.74
C ILE A 205 27.49 2.80 18.58
N GLY A 206 26.38 2.10 18.33
CA GLY A 206 26.37 0.64 18.14
C GLY A 206 26.70 -0.15 19.41
N THR A 207 25.98 0.13 20.51
CA THR A 207 26.11 -0.57 21.81
C THR A 207 25.60 -2.01 21.79
N THR A 208 25.73 -2.73 22.92
CA THR A 208 25.12 -4.07 23.07
C THR A 208 23.60 -3.97 23.15
N GLN A 209 22.92 -5.02 22.69
CA GLN A 209 21.46 -5.12 22.81
C GLN A 209 20.99 -5.03 24.27
N SER A 210 21.74 -5.60 25.22
CA SER A 210 21.42 -5.55 26.65
C SER A 210 21.53 -4.13 27.23
N TYR A 211 22.51 -3.33 26.81
CA TYR A 211 22.60 -1.92 27.24
C TYR A 211 21.39 -1.10 26.75
N LEU A 212 21.04 -1.28 25.48
CA LEU A 212 19.91 -0.55 24.90
C LEU A 212 18.59 -1.02 25.53
N ALA A 213 18.46 -2.32 25.79
CA ALA A 213 17.32 -2.87 26.51
C ALA A 213 17.19 -2.31 27.93
N ASN A 214 18.29 -2.14 28.67
CA ASN A 214 18.28 -1.54 30.01
C ASN A 214 17.72 -0.11 30.00
N SER A 215 18.15 0.68 29.00
CA SER A 215 17.71 2.07 28.85
C SER A 215 16.23 2.18 28.48
N TYR A 216 15.76 1.30 27.58
CA TYR A 216 14.34 1.20 27.25
C TYR A 216 13.49 0.70 28.43
N TYR A 217 13.99 -0.27 29.20
CA TYR A 217 13.32 -0.77 30.39
C TYR A 217 13.14 0.33 31.43
N GLY A 218 14.22 1.02 31.79
CA GLY A 218 14.20 2.11 32.76
C GLY A 218 13.33 3.29 32.33
N LEU A 219 13.38 3.70 31.06
CA LEU A 219 12.48 4.73 30.54
C LEU A 219 11.01 4.30 30.61
N GLY A 220 10.74 3.02 30.34
CA GLY A 220 9.42 2.43 30.50
C GLY A 220 8.90 2.54 31.93
N LEU A 221 9.73 2.21 32.91
CA LEU A 221 9.39 2.36 34.32
C LEU A 221 9.17 3.82 34.74
N VAL A 222 10.01 4.74 34.25
CA VAL A 222 9.85 6.17 34.50
C VAL A 222 8.49 6.66 33.99
N TYR A 223 8.12 6.30 32.75
CA TYR A 223 6.80 6.64 32.21
C TYR A 223 5.65 6.01 32.99
N ALA A 224 5.85 4.78 33.49
CA ALA A 224 4.86 4.08 34.29
C ALA A 224 4.58 4.78 35.62
N HIS A 225 5.61 5.36 36.23
CA HIS A 225 5.55 5.98 37.55
C HIS A 225 5.40 7.50 37.51
N HIS A 226 5.45 8.12 36.34
CA HIS A 226 5.26 9.56 36.19
C HIS A 226 3.89 9.98 36.75
N ASN A 227 3.80 11.15 37.38
CA ASN A 227 2.55 11.66 37.99
C ASN A 227 1.34 11.67 37.03
N ASN A 228 1.56 11.85 35.72
CA ASN A 228 0.53 11.85 34.70
C ASN A 228 0.24 10.45 34.12
N LYS A 229 0.80 9.39 34.71
CA LYS A 229 0.52 7.98 34.38
C LYS A 229 0.62 7.70 32.87
N ARG A 230 1.80 7.93 32.30
CA ARG A 230 2.10 7.84 30.85
C ARG A 230 2.24 6.40 30.37
N TYR A 231 1.32 5.53 30.73
CA TYR A 231 1.58 4.11 30.58
C TYR A 231 1.47 3.51 29.16
N TYR A 232 0.96 4.25 28.16
CA TYR A 232 1.19 3.91 26.75
C TYR A 232 2.67 4.06 26.37
N ASP A 233 3.27 5.19 26.71
CA ASP A 233 4.71 5.40 26.49
C ASP A 233 5.50 4.33 27.24
N ALA A 234 5.09 3.98 28.47
CA ALA A 234 5.68 2.90 29.24
C ALA A 234 5.61 1.55 28.50
N TYR A 235 4.44 1.18 27.99
CA TYR A 235 4.22 -0.06 27.25
C TYR A 235 5.12 -0.16 25.99
N VAL A 236 5.22 0.93 25.22
CA VAL A 236 6.06 0.96 24.01
C VAL A 236 7.53 0.75 24.38
N MET A 237 8.03 1.45 25.41
CA MET A 237 9.43 1.32 25.82
C MET A 237 9.75 -0.07 26.40
N LEU A 238 8.87 -0.62 27.23
CA LEU A 238 9.06 -1.96 27.82
C LEU A 238 9.05 -3.07 26.75
N ASN A 239 8.19 -2.97 25.74
CA ASN A 239 8.22 -3.90 24.60
C ASN A 239 9.50 -3.80 23.78
N GLN A 240 10.07 -2.61 23.64
CA GLN A 240 11.35 -2.44 22.96
C GLN A 240 12.49 -3.09 23.76
N ALA A 241 12.47 -3.00 25.10
CA ALA A 241 13.40 -3.73 25.95
C ALA A 241 13.28 -5.25 25.79
N ILE A 242 12.05 -5.79 25.69
CA ILE A 242 11.79 -7.21 25.47
C ILE A 242 12.35 -7.70 24.14
N LYS A 243 12.13 -6.93 23.07
CA LYS A 243 12.63 -7.27 21.72
C LYS A 243 14.15 -7.30 21.67
N LEU A 244 14.80 -6.36 22.35
CA LEU A 244 16.25 -6.23 22.37
C LEU A 244 16.93 -7.29 23.25
N ASP A 245 16.36 -7.61 24.41
CA ASP A 245 16.92 -8.60 25.35
C ASP A 245 16.05 -9.87 25.39
N ASN A 246 15.86 -10.47 24.22
CA ASN A 246 14.92 -11.58 24.03
C ASN A 246 15.34 -12.85 24.79
N GLY A 247 14.85 -12.98 26.04
CA GLY A 247 15.16 -14.11 26.91
C GLY A 247 16.21 -13.79 27.98
N GLY A 248 16.84 -12.62 27.91
CA GLY A 248 17.74 -12.11 28.94
C GLY A 248 17.00 -11.55 30.16
N LYS A 249 17.76 -11.19 31.20
CA LYS A 249 17.22 -10.76 32.50
C LYS A 249 16.37 -9.49 32.40
N ILE A 250 16.73 -8.55 31.53
CA ILE A 250 16.02 -7.28 31.36
C ILE A 250 14.71 -7.53 30.61
N GLY A 251 14.74 -8.34 29.55
CA GLY A 251 13.53 -8.73 28.83
C GLY A 251 12.56 -9.52 29.71
N GLN A 252 13.06 -10.40 30.59
CA GLN A 252 12.24 -11.09 31.59
C GLN A 252 11.65 -10.13 32.63
N ALA A 253 12.45 -9.20 33.16
CA ALA A 253 11.96 -8.18 34.10
C ALA A 253 10.92 -7.25 33.47
N ALA A 254 11.11 -6.85 32.21
CA ALA A 254 10.14 -6.07 31.44
C ALA A 254 8.83 -6.83 31.23
N ARG A 255 8.89 -8.12 30.85
CA ARG A 255 7.71 -8.99 30.76
C ARG A 255 6.99 -9.11 32.10
N LYS A 256 7.73 -9.41 33.17
CA LYS A 256 7.17 -9.53 34.52
C LYS A 256 6.48 -8.23 34.96
N TYR A 257 7.13 -7.09 34.74
CA TYR A 257 6.57 -5.78 35.07
C TYR A 257 5.32 -5.43 34.25
N LEU A 258 5.32 -5.74 32.95
CA LEU A 258 4.12 -5.63 32.10
C LEU A 258 2.99 -6.55 32.61
N ILE A 259 3.29 -7.76 33.06
CA ILE A 259 2.26 -8.68 33.58
C ILE A 259 1.72 -8.22 34.94
N GLU A 260 2.58 -7.73 35.83
CA GLU A 260 2.24 -7.50 37.24
C GLU A 260 1.79 -6.08 37.58
N LYS A 261 2.34 -5.06 36.89
CA LYS A 261 2.24 -3.65 37.31
C LYS A 261 1.69 -2.72 36.24
N LEU A 262 1.83 -3.10 34.98
CA LEU A 262 1.19 -2.45 33.84
C LEU A 262 0.31 -3.48 33.12
N PRO A 263 -0.75 -4.00 33.78
CA PRO A 263 -1.66 -4.95 33.15
C PRO A 263 -1.99 -4.42 31.75
N PRO A 264 -1.92 -5.28 30.72
CA PRO A 264 -1.90 -4.87 29.32
C PRO A 264 -3.01 -3.85 29.10
N TYR A 265 -2.57 -2.62 28.90
CA TYR A 265 -3.33 -1.38 28.79
C TYR A 265 -4.75 -1.60 28.26
N GLU A 266 -5.68 -1.94 29.15
CA GLU A 266 -7.10 -2.31 28.96
C GLU A 266 -7.58 -2.55 27.53
N LEU A 267 -6.87 -3.39 26.80
CA LEU A 267 -7.26 -3.84 25.47
C LEU A 267 -6.91 -5.31 25.32
N ASP A 268 -7.24 -6.05 26.39
CA ASP A 268 -7.50 -7.46 26.28
C ASP A 268 -8.95 -7.63 25.85
N LEU A 269 -9.16 -7.88 24.56
CA LEU A 269 -10.47 -8.27 24.04
C LEU A 269 -10.94 -9.63 24.62
N ASN A 270 -10.09 -10.33 25.39
CA ASN A 270 -10.49 -11.50 26.18
C ASN A 270 -10.93 -11.16 27.60
N TYR A 271 -10.73 -9.93 28.09
CA TYR A 271 -11.21 -9.55 29.41
C TYR A 271 -12.72 -9.30 29.36
N ARG A 272 -13.49 -10.21 30.00
CA ARG A 272 -14.96 -10.28 29.90
C ARG A 272 -15.40 -10.40 28.43
N THR A 273 -14.98 -11.49 27.80
CA THR A 273 -15.20 -11.83 26.38
C THR A 273 -16.61 -11.54 25.84
N THR A 274 -17.66 -11.74 26.63
CA THR A 274 -19.06 -11.58 26.23
C THR A 274 -19.61 -10.16 26.43
N LYS A 275 -18.80 -9.24 26.96
CA LYS A 275 -19.20 -7.83 27.10
C LYS A 275 -19.08 -7.14 25.74
N GLU A 276 -20.06 -6.35 25.37
CA GLU A 276 -19.96 -5.46 24.21
C GLU A 276 -18.92 -4.34 24.43
N ILE A 277 -18.31 -3.88 23.34
CA ILE A 277 -17.30 -2.81 23.39
C ILE A 277 -17.95 -1.43 23.51
N THR A 278 -17.34 -0.52 24.28
CA THR A 278 -17.85 0.86 24.44
C THR A 278 -17.27 1.81 23.40
N TYR A 279 -17.85 3.01 23.27
CA TYR A 279 -17.35 4.05 22.36
C TYR A 279 -15.89 4.41 22.62
N GLU A 280 -15.52 4.68 23.87
CA GLU A 280 -14.15 5.08 24.21
C GLU A 280 -13.13 3.97 23.90
N GLU A 281 -13.53 2.71 24.03
CA GLU A 281 -12.70 1.54 23.74
C GLU A 281 -12.41 1.38 22.24
N VAL A 282 -13.44 1.56 21.40
CA VAL A 282 -13.26 1.59 19.94
C VAL A 282 -12.34 2.75 19.54
N MET A 283 -12.47 3.91 20.18
CA MET A 283 -11.62 5.07 19.86
C MET A 283 -10.17 4.90 20.28
N ALA A 284 -9.93 4.28 21.43
CA ALA A 284 -8.59 3.92 21.85
C ALA A 284 -7.96 2.89 20.89
N LEU A 285 -8.74 1.90 20.42
CA LEU A 285 -8.34 0.95 19.38
C LEU A 285 -7.91 1.65 18.07
N VAL A 286 -8.69 2.63 17.60
CA VAL A 286 -8.38 3.44 16.41
C VAL A 286 -7.06 4.18 16.61
N GLY A 287 -6.97 4.95 17.70
CA GLY A 287 -5.83 5.81 17.98
C GLY A 287 -4.54 5.02 18.18
N HIS A 288 -4.64 3.85 18.82
CA HIS A 288 -3.54 2.90 18.95
C HIS A 288 -3.06 2.38 17.59
N HIS A 289 -3.97 1.86 16.77
CA HIS A 289 -3.62 1.28 15.45
C HIS A 289 -2.99 2.31 14.52
N LEU A 290 -3.52 3.53 14.48
CA LEU A 290 -3.04 4.59 13.60
C LEU A 290 -1.76 5.27 14.10
N SER A 291 -1.18 4.82 15.23
CA SER A 291 0.06 5.37 15.80
C SER A 291 0.02 6.90 15.96
N LEU A 292 -1.13 7.44 16.36
CA LEU A 292 -1.34 8.89 16.35
C LEU A 292 -0.52 9.60 17.44
N ASN A 293 0.04 10.77 17.09
CA ASN A 293 0.84 11.56 18.02
C ASN A 293 -0.05 12.39 18.96
N ILE A 294 -0.36 11.83 20.13
CA ILE A 294 -1.18 12.46 21.17
C ILE A 294 -0.62 13.79 21.70
N LYS A 295 0.64 14.13 21.41
CA LYS A 295 1.26 15.40 21.81
C LYS A 295 0.69 16.62 21.09
N GLU A 296 -0.13 16.42 20.07
CA GLU A 296 -0.82 17.51 19.37
C GLU A 296 -2.01 18.08 20.17
N VAL A 297 -2.46 17.37 21.22
CA VAL A 297 -3.56 17.80 22.06
C VAL A 297 -3.04 18.73 23.16
N PRO A 298 -3.61 19.93 23.33
CA PRO A 298 -3.32 20.77 24.50
C PRO A 298 -3.58 20.01 25.81
N THR A 299 -2.67 20.14 26.79
CA THR A 299 -2.75 19.38 28.06
C THR A 299 -3.99 19.71 28.88
N ASP A 300 -4.53 20.91 28.71
CA ASP A 300 -5.74 21.46 29.32
C ASP A 300 -7.03 21.12 28.54
N PHE A 301 -6.93 20.48 27.37
CA PHE A 301 -8.10 20.08 26.61
C PHE A 301 -8.84 18.93 27.32
N VAL A 302 -10.11 19.16 27.64
CA VAL A 302 -11.01 18.17 28.25
C VAL A 302 -12.06 17.77 27.22
N ALA A 303 -12.00 16.52 26.76
CA ALA A 303 -13.07 15.94 25.96
C ALA A 303 -14.21 15.51 26.90
N LYS A 304 -15.45 15.93 26.60
CA LYS A 304 -16.65 15.51 27.32
C LYS A 304 -17.66 14.90 26.34
N ASP A 305 -18.36 13.86 26.79
CA ASP A 305 -19.49 13.30 26.04
C ASP A 305 -20.74 14.19 26.14
N ALA A 306 -21.83 13.79 25.46
CA ALA A 306 -23.09 14.52 25.46
C ALA A 306 -23.72 14.70 26.85
N ASN A 307 -23.32 13.87 27.82
CA ASN A 307 -23.78 13.93 29.21
C ASN A 307 -22.80 14.65 30.14
N GLY A 308 -21.75 15.28 29.58
CA GLY A 308 -20.74 16.02 30.33
C GLY A 308 -19.72 15.16 31.08
N LYS A 309 -19.68 13.83 30.84
CA LYS A 309 -18.69 12.94 31.46
C LYS A 309 -17.37 12.98 30.68
N GLU A 310 -16.27 12.79 31.38
CA GLU A 310 -14.93 12.66 30.81
C GLU A 310 -14.67 11.20 30.39
N PRO A 311 -13.85 10.95 29.36
CA PRO A 311 -13.45 9.60 29.00
C PRO A 311 -12.59 9.01 30.12
N SER A 312 -12.56 7.68 30.19
CA SER A 312 -11.68 6.96 31.10
C SER A 312 -10.23 7.43 30.94
N PRO A 313 -9.44 7.52 32.03
CA PRO A 313 -8.09 8.05 31.99
C PRO A 313 -7.17 7.38 30.95
N TRP A 314 -7.41 6.11 30.62
CA TRP A 314 -6.59 5.37 29.66
C TRP A 314 -6.97 5.64 28.20
N ALA A 315 -8.26 5.83 27.89
CA ALA A 315 -8.74 6.17 26.55
C ALA A 315 -8.63 7.68 26.27
N ALA A 316 -8.57 8.50 27.33
CA ALA A 316 -8.54 9.95 27.28
C ALA A 316 -7.52 10.53 26.28
N PRO A 317 -6.27 10.05 26.14
CA PRO A 317 -5.33 10.62 25.17
C PRO A 317 -5.81 10.47 23.71
N TYR A 318 -6.43 9.35 23.38
CA TYR A 318 -6.92 9.06 22.01
C TYR A 318 -8.24 9.77 21.73
N VAL A 319 -9.16 9.76 22.71
CA VAL A 319 -10.45 10.45 22.62
C VAL A 319 -10.24 11.96 22.49
N LYS A 320 -9.36 12.54 23.31
CA LYS A 320 -9.01 13.97 23.23
C LYS A 320 -8.40 14.34 21.88
N LEU A 321 -7.51 13.50 21.33
CA LEU A 321 -6.89 13.76 20.03
C LEU A 321 -7.89 13.74 18.89
N ALA A 322 -8.79 12.76 18.87
CA ALA A 322 -9.79 12.66 17.83
C ALA A 322 -10.82 13.81 17.93
N TYR A 323 -11.20 14.24 19.15
CA TYR A 323 -12.01 15.45 19.37
C TYR A 323 -11.28 16.72 18.90
N TYR A 324 -10.00 16.87 19.24
CA TYR A 324 -9.19 18.03 18.86
C TYR A 324 -9.06 18.16 17.34
N ARG A 325 -8.89 17.03 16.64
CA ARG A 325 -8.87 16.96 15.17
C ARG A 325 -10.26 17.05 14.52
N LYS A 326 -11.34 17.19 15.32
CA LYS A 326 -12.75 17.24 14.88
C LYS A 326 -13.19 16.03 14.05
N ASN A 327 -12.56 14.87 14.26
CA ASN A 327 -12.80 13.66 13.47
C ASN A 327 -13.70 12.63 14.17
N ILE A 328 -14.27 12.97 15.33
CA ILE A 328 -15.31 12.18 15.97
C ILE A 328 -16.63 12.87 15.62
N PRO A 329 -17.49 12.29 14.77
CA PRO A 329 -18.88 12.74 14.70
C PRO A 329 -19.48 12.65 16.10
N SER A 330 -20.27 13.66 16.48
CA SER A 330 -20.85 13.84 17.82
C SER A 330 -21.21 12.51 18.45
N VAL A 331 -20.54 12.12 19.55
CA VAL A 331 -20.88 10.91 20.31
C VAL A 331 -22.33 11.10 20.74
N PRO A 332 -23.30 10.35 20.19
CA PRO A 332 -24.71 10.63 20.44
C PRO A 332 -25.12 10.35 21.90
N SER A 333 -24.22 9.73 22.68
CA SER A 333 -24.49 9.16 23.99
C SER A 333 -23.24 9.20 24.91
N SER A 334 -23.23 8.47 26.03
CA SER A 334 -22.12 8.45 26.99
C SER A 334 -20.91 7.62 26.52
N PHE A 335 -19.70 7.95 26.98
CA PHE A 335 -18.50 7.14 26.72
C PHE A 335 -18.60 5.68 27.20
N ASN A 336 -19.42 5.43 28.21
CA ASN A 336 -19.67 4.08 28.75
C ASN A 336 -20.68 3.26 27.94
N ASP A 337 -21.35 3.87 26.96
CA ASP A 337 -22.36 3.19 26.18
C ASP A 337 -21.72 2.28 25.13
N ILE A 338 -22.48 1.27 24.74
CA ILE A 338 -22.11 0.28 23.74
C ILE A 338 -21.88 0.98 22.39
N ALA A 339 -20.75 0.68 21.74
CA ALA A 339 -20.45 1.16 20.41
C ALA A 339 -21.30 0.40 19.38
N PRO A 340 -22.06 1.09 18.52
CA PRO A 340 -22.93 0.45 17.55
C PRO A 340 -22.12 -0.15 16.40
N ARG A 341 -22.63 -1.22 15.80
CA ARG A 341 -22.01 -1.95 14.68
C ARG A 341 -21.59 -1.08 13.52
N TYR A 342 -22.34 -0.03 13.18
CA TYR A 342 -21.96 0.87 12.08
C TYR A 342 -20.67 1.67 12.40
N TRP A 343 -20.43 2.01 13.67
CA TRP A 343 -19.19 2.63 14.14
C TRP A 343 -18.03 1.65 14.11
N ILE A 344 -18.28 0.40 14.52
CA ILE A 344 -17.27 -0.66 14.47
C ILE A 344 -16.89 -0.99 13.01
N ALA A 345 -17.86 -0.99 12.09
CA ALA A 345 -17.63 -1.11 10.66
C ALA A 345 -16.71 0.01 10.13
N ALA A 346 -17.00 1.26 10.52
CA ALA A 346 -16.17 2.41 10.16
C ALA A 346 -14.74 2.27 10.69
N TYR A 347 -14.58 1.85 11.93
CA TYR A 347 -13.27 1.56 12.53
C TYR A 347 -12.48 0.53 11.72
N ILE A 348 -13.07 -0.63 11.43
CA ILE A 348 -12.41 -1.72 10.70
C ILE A 348 -11.97 -1.24 9.30
N CYS A 349 -12.82 -0.48 8.61
CA CYS A 349 -12.49 0.07 7.29
C CYS A 349 -11.28 1.01 7.34
N ASN A 350 -11.24 1.91 8.34
CA ASN A 350 -10.13 2.84 8.56
C ASN A 350 -8.82 2.10 8.89
N VAL A 351 -8.87 1.11 9.78
CA VAL A 351 -7.71 0.28 10.18
C VAL A 351 -7.08 -0.46 9.00
N LYS A 352 -7.90 -0.96 8.08
CA LYS A 352 -7.45 -1.74 6.92
C LYS A 352 -7.06 -0.89 5.72
N GLY A 353 -7.20 0.44 5.80
CA GLY A 353 -7.02 1.31 4.63
C GLY A 353 -8.04 0.99 3.53
N LEU A 354 -9.22 0.47 3.89
CA LEU A 354 -10.32 0.17 2.96
C LEU A 354 -11.13 1.43 2.68
N MET A 355 -10.42 2.54 2.45
CA MET A 355 -10.96 3.88 2.24
C MET A 355 -11.14 4.22 0.76
N HIS A 356 -10.88 3.26 -0.14
CA HIS A 356 -11.04 3.44 -1.56
C HIS A 356 -12.42 2.97 -2.00
N TYR A 357 -13.28 3.95 -2.25
CA TYR A 357 -14.71 3.78 -2.43
C TYR A 357 -15.18 3.78 -3.87
N ASP A 358 -16.39 3.24 -4.01
CA ASP A 358 -17.38 3.38 -5.07
C ASP A 358 -18.67 3.88 -4.37
N TYR A 359 -19.20 5.03 -4.81
CA TYR A 359 -20.38 5.66 -4.19
C TYR A 359 -21.70 5.04 -4.69
N GLU A 360 -21.66 4.18 -5.71
CA GLU A 360 -22.84 3.63 -6.39
C GLU A 360 -23.39 2.34 -5.77
N THR A 361 -22.67 1.72 -4.82
CA THR A 361 -23.01 0.40 -4.27
C THR A 361 -22.80 0.30 -2.76
N TYR A 362 -23.82 0.70 -2.00
CA TYR A 362 -23.98 0.27 -0.60
C TYR A 362 -25.09 -0.79 -0.52
N TYR A 363 -24.94 -1.76 0.39
CA TYR A 363 -26.01 -2.69 0.72
C TYR A 363 -27.19 -1.88 1.28
N ASP A 364 -28.33 -1.94 0.60
CA ASP A 364 -29.55 -1.23 1.02
C ASP A 364 -30.33 -2.07 2.03
N PHE A 365 -29.71 -2.35 3.17
CA PHE A 365 -30.38 -3.01 4.29
C PHE A 365 -31.51 -2.10 4.80
N LYS A 366 -32.70 -2.68 5.01
CA LYS A 366 -33.94 -1.97 5.34
C LYS A 366 -33.83 -1.08 6.58
N ASP A 367 -32.94 -1.43 7.50
CA ASP A 367 -32.75 -0.79 8.80
C ASP A 367 -31.60 0.22 8.85
N LEU A 368 -30.92 0.50 7.73
CA LEU A 368 -29.89 1.53 7.66
C LEU A 368 -30.42 2.92 7.30
N GLY A 369 -31.71 3.07 6.98
CA GLY A 369 -32.30 4.29 6.42
C GLY A 369 -31.89 5.59 7.12
N ASN A 370 -31.81 5.56 8.46
CA ASN A 370 -31.49 6.71 9.31
C ASN A 370 -29.99 7.02 9.46
N LEU A 371 -29.09 6.19 8.91
CA LEU A 371 -27.66 6.46 8.94
C LEU A 371 -27.24 7.45 7.84
N ASP A 372 -26.23 8.26 8.16
CA ASP A 372 -25.51 9.04 7.15
C ASP A 372 -24.89 8.12 6.09
N THR A 373 -24.79 8.63 4.87
CA THR A 373 -24.27 7.92 3.69
C THR A 373 -22.89 7.31 3.95
N ASN A 374 -22.01 7.99 4.70
CA ASN A 374 -20.68 7.47 4.99
C ASN A 374 -20.76 6.19 5.84
N TYR A 375 -21.69 6.11 6.78
CA TYR A 375 -21.85 4.94 7.63
C TYR A 375 -22.52 3.77 6.92
N LYS A 376 -23.52 4.03 6.07
CA LYS A 376 -24.07 3.02 5.16
C LYS A 376 -22.96 2.38 4.31
N MET A 377 -22.06 3.23 3.84
CA MET A 377 -20.91 2.85 3.03
C MET A 377 -19.86 2.04 3.84
N TYR A 378 -19.53 2.43 5.07
CA TYR A 378 -18.66 1.65 5.96
C TYR A 378 -19.25 0.27 6.29
N VAL A 379 -20.54 0.22 6.61
CA VAL A 379 -21.28 -1.03 6.83
C VAL A 379 -21.16 -1.92 5.60
N SER A 380 -21.34 -1.34 4.42
CA SER A 380 -21.29 -2.08 3.17
C SER A 380 -19.94 -2.69 2.88
N VAL A 381 -18.85 -1.94 3.09
CA VAL A 381 -17.49 -2.46 2.93
C VAL A 381 -17.16 -3.51 3.98
N ALA A 382 -17.57 -3.32 5.23
CA ALA A 382 -17.33 -4.30 6.29
C ALA A 382 -18.07 -5.62 6.02
N VAL A 383 -19.31 -5.54 5.53
CA VAL A 383 -20.09 -6.71 5.11
C VAL A 383 -19.51 -7.37 3.87
N ASP A 384 -19.17 -6.58 2.84
CA ASP A 384 -18.58 -7.11 1.61
C ASP A 384 -17.27 -7.85 1.89
N ARG A 385 -16.43 -7.32 2.78
CA ARG A 385 -15.16 -7.97 3.12
C ARG A 385 -15.31 -9.13 4.10
N GLY A 386 -16.55 -9.52 4.45
CA GLY A 386 -16.83 -10.59 5.40
C GLY A 386 -16.32 -10.29 6.82
N LEU A 387 -16.14 -9.01 7.16
CA LEU A 387 -15.60 -8.57 8.44
C LEU A 387 -16.69 -8.46 9.50
N ILE A 388 -17.92 -8.12 9.10
CA ILE A 388 -19.11 -8.14 9.94
C ILE A 388 -20.25 -8.76 9.14
N MET A 389 -21.00 -9.69 9.72
CA MET A 389 -22.15 -10.32 9.06
C MET A 389 -23.44 -9.51 9.29
N PRO A 390 -24.41 -9.51 8.37
CA PRO A 390 -25.75 -8.97 8.64
C PRO A 390 -26.56 -9.92 9.55
N VAL A 391 -27.71 -9.46 10.06
CA VAL A 391 -28.61 -10.28 10.91
C VAL A 391 -29.50 -11.16 10.05
N THR A 392 -30.00 -10.62 8.93
CA THR A 392 -30.72 -11.35 7.88
C THR A 392 -30.15 -10.96 6.52
N GLU A 393 -30.74 -11.45 5.43
CA GLU A 393 -30.38 -11.04 4.06
C GLU A 393 -30.58 -9.52 3.81
N ASP A 394 -31.54 -8.91 4.50
CA ASP A 394 -32.01 -7.54 4.30
C ASP A 394 -31.93 -6.64 5.55
N THR A 395 -31.40 -7.12 6.68
CA THR A 395 -31.21 -6.33 7.91
C THR A 395 -29.81 -6.48 8.50
N PHE A 396 -29.23 -5.37 8.98
CA PHE A 396 -27.86 -5.34 9.54
C PHE A 396 -27.82 -5.12 11.06
N SER A 397 -28.86 -4.52 11.63
CA SER A 397 -28.97 -4.02 13.01
C SER A 397 -27.85 -3.02 13.36
N PRO A 398 -27.82 -1.83 12.72
CA PRO A 398 -26.69 -0.90 12.84
C PRO A 398 -26.37 -0.46 14.26
N TYR A 399 -27.38 -0.38 15.13
CA TYR A 399 -27.26 0.16 16.48
C TYR A 399 -26.97 -0.88 17.57
N SER A 400 -26.94 -2.18 17.23
CA SER A 400 -26.51 -3.23 18.19
C SER A 400 -24.99 -3.19 18.38
N GLY A 401 -24.49 -3.72 19.50
CA GLY A 401 -23.06 -3.84 19.75
C GLY A 401 -22.45 -5.11 19.16
N ILE A 402 -21.13 -5.26 19.37
CA ILE A 402 -20.40 -6.49 19.09
C ILE A 402 -19.65 -6.88 20.36
N GLU A 403 -19.76 -8.15 20.76
CA GLU A 403 -19.00 -8.73 21.87
C GLU A 403 -17.50 -8.73 21.59
N ARG A 404 -16.69 -8.57 22.64
CA ARG A 404 -15.24 -8.45 22.52
C ARG A 404 -14.55 -9.67 21.91
N ASN A 405 -15.00 -10.89 22.23
CA ASN A 405 -14.52 -12.13 21.61
C ASN A 405 -14.72 -12.16 20.08
N ILE A 406 -15.89 -11.71 19.61
CA ILE A 406 -16.22 -11.64 18.17
C ILE A 406 -15.33 -10.59 17.52
N LEU A 407 -15.24 -9.40 18.12
CA LEU A 407 -14.39 -8.33 17.62
C LEU A 407 -12.91 -8.74 17.61
N GLU A 408 -12.45 -9.49 18.61
CA GLU A 408 -11.10 -10.03 18.64
C GLU A 408 -10.86 -11.04 17.52
N GLY A 409 -11.83 -11.93 17.25
CA GLY A 409 -11.75 -12.85 16.12
C GLY A 409 -11.63 -12.09 14.81
N ILE A 410 -12.42 -11.03 14.62
CA ILE A 410 -12.32 -10.12 13.48
C ILE A 410 -10.91 -9.52 13.44
N ILE A 411 -10.43 -8.93 14.54
CA ILE A 411 -9.13 -8.26 14.68
C ILE A 411 -7.92 -9.18 14.49
N LYS A 412 -7.91 -10.37 15.08
CA LYS A 412 -6.84 -11.38 14.93
C LYS A 412 -6.78 -11.91 13.50
N ASN A 413 -7.94 -12.05 12.86
CA ASN A 413 -8.02 -12.37 11.44
C ASN A 413 -7.73 -11.15 10.54
N LEU A 414 -7.54 -9.95 11.10
CA LEU A 414 -6.99 -8.80 10.38
C LEU A 414 -5.48 -8.99 10.11
N LYS A 415 -5.09 -10.01 9.34
CA LYS A 415 -3.78 -9.97 8.70
C LYS A 415 -3.76 -8.74 7.77
N SER A 416 -2.76 -7.85 7.89
CA SER A 416 -2.37 -7.04 6.74
C SER A 416 -2.34 -8.00 5.55
N PRO A 417 -3.00 -7.68 4.42
CA PRO A 417 -3.06 -8.61 3.32
C PRO A 417 -1.65 -9.15 3.10
N LYS A 418 -1.47 -10.46 3.27
CA LYS A 418 -0.28 -11.10 2.71
C LYS A 418 -0.47 -10.85 1.22
N ILE A 419 0.28 -9.90 0.69
CA ILE A 419 0.57 -9.85 -0.74
C ILE A 419 0.95 -11.30 -1.05
N PRO A 420 0.17 -12.02 -1.87
CA PRO A 420 0.62 -13.31 -2.35
C PRO A 420 1.98 -13.02 -2.95
N GLN A 421 3.04 -13.60 -2.37
CA GLN A 421 4.35 -13.50 -3.00
C GLN A 421 4.10 -13.96 -4.44
N PRO A 422 4.42 -13.13 -5.46
CA PRO A 422 4.35 -13.59 -6.82
C PRO A 422 5.11 -14.90 -6.84
N LYS A 423 4.44 -16.03 -7.06
CA LYS A 423 5.14 -17.28 -7.38
C LYS A 423 6.00 -16.89 -8.56
N ASP A 424 7.31 -16.79 -8.40
CA ASP A 424 8.27 -16.20 -9.34
C ASP A 424 7.69 -16.15 -10.75
N ILE A 425 6.94 -15.07 -11.04
CA ILE A 425 6.31 -14.93 -12.34
C ILE A 425 7.49 -14.53 -13.18
N LYS A 426 8.14 -15.52 -13.80
CA LYS A 426 9.11 -15.26 -14.84
C LYS A 426 8.41 -14.33 -15.81
N ILE A 427 8.87 -13.08 -15.86
CA ILE A 427 8.40 -12.09 -16.82
C ILE A 427 8.83 -12.64 -18.18
N GLN A 428 7.96 -13.42 -18.80
CA GLN A 428 8.09 -13.74 -20.21
C GLN A 428 7.60 -12.53 -20.98
N ASN A 429 8.47 -11.95 -21.80
CA ASN A 429 8.06 -11.02 -22.85
C ASN A 429 7.24 -11.80 -23.88
N THR A 430 5.98 -12.04 -23.60
CA THR A 430 5.02 -12.59 -24.56
C THR A 430 4.48 -11.45 -25.43
N PRO A 431 4.43 -11.63 -26.76
CA PRO A 431 3.73 -10.72 -27.65
C PRO A 431 2.30 -10.48 -27.16
N LYS A 432 1.86 -9.22 -27.16
CA LYS A 432 0.50 -8.86 -26.72
C LYS A 432 -0.48 -9.10 -27.85
N LEU A 433 -1.53 -9.85 -27.55
CA LEU A 433 -2.60 -10.18 -28.49
C LEU A 433 -3.57 -9.01 -28.64
N ILE A 434 -3.93 -8.67 -29.88
CA ILE A 434 -5.04 -7.78 -30.17
C ILE A 434 -6.21 -8.62 -30.69
N THR A 435 -7.33 -8.58 -29.96
CA THR A 435 -8.47 -9.45 -30.22
C THR A 435 -9.77 -8.65 -30.30
N THR A 436 -10.77 -9.13 -31.03
CA THR A 436 -12.07 -8.44 -31.12
C THR A 436 -13.23 -9.41 -31.26
N TYR A 437 -14.42 -8.99 -30.81
CA TYR A 437 -15.67 -9.61 -31.24
C TYR A 437 -16.07 -9.07 -32.61
N PHE A 438 -16.76 -9.88 -33.40
CA PHE A 438 -17.56 -9.41 -34.54
C PHE A 438 -18.99 -9.86 -34.35
N LYS A 439 -19.85 -8.88 -34.08
CA LYS A 439 -21.29 -9.08 -34.00
C LYS A 439 -21.87 -8.97 -35.40
N GLY A 440 -22.47 -10.06 -35.89
CA GLY A 440 -23.23 -10.02 -37.14
C GLY A 440 -22.42 -9.62 -38.37
N VAL A 441 -21.14 -10.07 -38.50
CA VAL A 441 -20.21 -9.91 -39.66
C VAL A 441 -20.69 -8.88 -40.68
N GLU A 442 -20.52 -7.60 -40.34
CA GLU A 442 -20.91 -6.48 -41.19
C GLU A 442 -19.85 -6.27 -42.31
N PRO A 443 -20.19 -5.67 -43.47
CA PRO A 443 -19.22 -5.38 -44.53
C PRO A 443 -17.98 -4.61 -44.05
N GLU A 444 -18.17 -3.69 -43.11
CA GLU A 444 -17.11 -2.95 -42.42
C GLU A 444 -16.12 -3.87 -41.67
N GLN A 445 -16.61 -4.93 -41.03
CA GLN A 445 -15.76 -5.88 -40.31
C GLN A 445 -14.92 -6.74 -41.29
N ILE A 446 -15.46 -7.02 -42.48
CA ILE A 446 -14.70 -7.67 -43.56
C ILE A 446 -13.59 -6.72 -44.06
N ASP A 447 -13.90 -5.45 -44.25
CA ASP A 447 -12.92 -4.43 -44.66
C ASP A 447 -11.78 -4.28 -43.63
N ILE A 448 -12.11 -4.34 -42.33
CA ILE A 448 -11.13 -4.36 -41.24
C ILE A 448 -10.24 -5.61 -41.31
N LEU A 449 -10.82 -6.79 -41.53
CA LEU A 449 -10.03 -8.02 -41.71
C LEU A 449 -9.03 -7.87 -42.86
N GLU A 450 -9.46 -7.36 -44.00
CA GLU A 450 -8.61 -7.24 -45.18
C GLU A 450 -7.53 -6.16 -45.00
N LYS A 451 -7.90 -4.96 -44.52
CA LYS A 451 -7.01 -3.79 -44.46
C LYS A 451 -6.13 -3.73 -43.21
N LYS A 452 -6.55 -4.35 -42.11
CA LYS A 452 -5.88 -4.25 -40.79
C LYS A 452 -5.48 -5.62 -40.22
N SER A 453 -5.46 -6.66 -41.05
CA SER A 453 -5.08 -8.05 -40.69
C SER A 453 -3.80 -8.16 -39.88
N ASN A 454 -2.77 -7.39 -40.24
CA ASN A 454 -1.46 -7.39 -39.57
C ASN A 454 -1.50 -6.86 -38.13
N LEU A 455 -2.61 -6.28 -37.68
CA LEU A 455 -2.79 -5.75 -36.33
C LEU A 455 -3.73 -6.62 -35.48
N LEU A 456 -4.30 -7.69 -36.02
CA LEU A 456 -5.28 -8.55 -35.34
C LEU A 456 -4.72 -9.96 -35.18
N ASP A 457 -4.73 -10.50 -33.96
CA ASP A 457 -4.28 -11.87 -33.68
C ASP A 457 -5.46 -12.85 -33.55
N MET A 458 -6.64 -12.37 -33.12
CA MET A 458 -7.80 -13.22 -32.84
C MET A 458 -9.15 -12.52 -33.07
N VAL A 459 -10.13 -13.24 -33.62
CA VAL A 459 -11.52 -12.79 -33.80
C VAL A 459 -12.50 -13.79 -33.20
N ASN A 460 -13.39 -13.28 -32.34
CA ASN A 460 -14.53 -14.01 -31.79
C ASN A 460 -15.79 -13.65 -32.60
N PHE A 461 -16.29 -14.58 -33.41
CA PHE A 461 -17.52 -14.38 -34.16
C PHE A 461 -18.73 -14.65 -33.25
N ASP A 462 -19.45 -13.59 -32.89
CA ASP A 462 -20.72 -13.67 -32.14
C ASP A 462 -21.85 -14.10 -33.07
N ALA A 463 -21.97 -15.41 -33.23
CA ALA A 463 -22.76 -16.04 -34.30
C ALA A 463 -23.51 -17.31 -33.87
N VAL A 464 -23.35 -17.78 -32.63
CA VAL A 464 -23.97 -19.01 -32.17
C VAL A 464 -24.60 -18.83 -30.79
N MET A 465 -25.82 -19.34 -30.65
CA MET A 465 -26.61 -19.26 -29.42
C MET A 465 -26.96 -20.67 -28.94
N LEU A 466 -27.18 -20.82 -27.64
CA LEU A 466 -27.80 -22.03 -27.10
C LEU A 466 -29.19 -22.23 -27.74
N GLY A 467 -29.49 -23.46 -28.17
CA GLY A 467 -30.79 -23.78 -28.74
C GLY A 467 -31.90 -23.78 -27.68
N ILE A 468 -33.14 -23.52 -28.10
CA ILE A 468 -34.33 -23.76 -27.27
C ILE A 468 -34.81 -25.18 -27.56
N GLU A 469 -34.94 -26.04 -26.53
CA GLU A 469 -35.55 -27.36 -26.69
C GLU A 469 -37.02 -27.23 -27.13
N SER A 470 -37.30 -27.64 -28.37
CA SER A 470 -38.62 -27.79 -28.98
C SER A 470 -39.03 -29.27 -28.99
N PRO A 471 -40.09 -29.66 -28.25
CA PRO A 471 -40.62 -31.02 -28.24
C PRO A 471 -41.11 -31.53 -29.62
N LYS A 472 -41.36 -30.62 -30.57
CA LYS A 472 -41.91 -30.94 -31.90
C LYS A 472 -40.86 -31.18 -32.98
N GLU A 473 -39.62 -30.71 -32.79
CA GLU A 473 -38.63 -30.60 -33.89
C GLU A 473 -37.31 -31.33 -33.65
N GLY A 474 -37.12 -32.02 -32.52
CA GLY A 474 -35.86 -32.73 -32.23
C GLY A 474 -34.66 -31.79 -32.29
N THR A 475 -34.75 -30.68 -31.57
CA THR A 475 -33.81 -29.55 -31.65
C THR A 475 -32.41 -29.94 -31.16
N LYS A 476 -31.39 -29.46 -31.89
CA LYS A 476 -29.98 -29.60 -31.53
C LYS A 476 -29.65 -28.72 -30.33
N SER A 477 -28.68 -29.12 -29.52
CA SER A 477 -28.23 -28.41 -28.31
C SER A 477 -27.73 -26.99 -28.64
N VAL A 478 -27.22 -26.82 -29.87
CA VAL A 478 -26.77 -25.56 -30.44
C VAL A 478 -27.70 -25.14 -31.57
N ALA A 479 -28.24 -23.93 -31.50
CA ALA A 479 -28.93 -23.30 -32.62
C ALA A 479 -28.04 -22.20 -33.20
N THR A 480 -27.67 -22.35 -34.48
CA THR A 480 -27.00 -21.28 -35.24
C THR A 480 -28.05 -20.24 -35.64
N TYR A 481 -28.53 -19.45 -34.69
CA TYR A 481 -29.28 -18.25 -35.00
C TYR A 481 -28.28 -17.23 -35.56
N PHE A 482 -28.56 -16.74 -36.76
CA PHE A 482 -27.68 -15.97 -37.65
C PHE A 482 -26.69 -16.83 -38.47
N TYR A 483 -27.22 -17.51 -39.50
CA TYR A 483 -26.50 -17.57 -40.77
C TYR A 483 -26.40 -16.14 -41.31
N ASN A 484 -25.48 -15.37 -40.77
CA ASN A 484 -25.12 -14.11 -41.38
C ASN A 484 -24.51 -14.42 -42.76
N THR A 485 -24.94 -13.68 -43.78
CA THR A 485 -24.68 -13.99 -45.19
C THR A 485 -23.20 -14.00 -45.56
N ASP A 486 -22.30 -13.58 -44.67
CA ASP A 486 -20.85 -13.57 -44.91
C ASP A 486 -20.00 -14.24 -43.82
N LEU A 487 -20.58 -14.97 -42.86
CA LEU A 487 -19.81 -15.60 -41.78
C LEU A 487 -18.74 -16.58 -42.30
N SER A 488 -19.13 -17.50 -43.20
CA SER A 488 -18.19 -18.47 -43.80
C SER A 488 -17.10 -17.76 -44.61
N LYS A 489 -17.44 -16.63 -45.25
CA LYS A 489 -16.50 -15.80 -46.01
C LYS A 489 -15.51 -15.12 -45.07
N ALA A 490 -15.96 -14.49 -43.99
CA ALA A 490 -15.09 -13.83 -43.02
C ALA A 490 -14.19 -14.81 -42.27
N ILE A 491 -14.70 -15.99 -41.89
CA ILE A 491 -13.87 -17.07 -41.32
C ILE A 491 -12.80 -17.50 -42.31
N LYS A 492 -13.15 -17.69 -43.59
CA LYS A 492 -12.19 -18.04 -44.63
C LYS A 492 -11.11 -16.98 -44.79
N ILE A 493 -11.49 -15.70 -44.91
CA ILE A 493 -10.57 -14.56 -45.02
C ILE A 493 -9.62 -14.53 -43.80
N ALA A 494 -10.17 -14.62 -42.58
CA ALA A 494 -9.37 -14.62 -41.36
C ALA A 494 -8.39 -15.81 -41.31
N ASN A 495 -8.83 -17.01 -41.68
CA ASN A 495 -7.98 -18.20 -41.74
C ASN A 495 -6.87 -18.06 -42.81
N ASP A 496 -7.18 -17.56 -44.00
CA ASP A 496 -6.21 -17.31 -45.08
C ASP A 496 -5.14 -16.29 -44.62
N LEU A 497 -5.54 -15.33 -43.79
CA LEU A 497 -4.69 -14.32 -43.16
C LEU A 497 -4.01 -14.79 -41.86
N LYS A 498 -4.22 -16.06 -41.45
CA LYS A 498 -3.66 -16.67 -40.23
C LYS A 498 -4.09 -15.98 -38.92
N ILE A 499 -5.24 -15.32 -38.92
CA ILE A 499 -5.87 -14.76 -37.72
C ILE A 499 -6.60 -15.89 -36.98
N SER A 500 -6.45 -15.97 -35.66
CA SER A 500 -7.10 -17.03 -34.88
C SER A 500 -8.62 -16.81 -34.85
N THR A 501 -9.38 -17.81 -35.31
CA THR A 501 -10.84 -17.74 -35.43
C THR A 501 -11.53 -18.54 -34.34
N PHE A 502 -12.44 -17.89 -33.61
CA PHE A 502 -13.26 -18.51 -32.58
C PHE A 502 -14.72 -18.24 -32.86
N LEU A 503 -15.56 -19.23 -32.61
CA LEU A 503 -17.01 -19.07 -32.65
C LEU A 503 -17.50 -18.90 -31.22
N SER A 504 -18.19 -17.79 -30.98
CA SER A 504 -18.74 -17.42 -29.68
C SER A 504 -20.08 -18.14 -29.49
N LEU A 505 -20.18 -18.94 -28.43
CA LEU A 505 -21.43 -19.49 -27.95
C LEU A 505 -21.96 -18.62 -26.82
N SER A 506 -23.10 -17.95 -27.04
CA SER A 506 -23.77 -17.16 -26.01
C SER A 506 -25.09 -17.79 -25.53
N ASN A 507 -25.52 -17.40 -24.33
CA ASN A 507 -26.84 -17.73 -23.78
C ASN A 507 -27.87 -16.62 -24.04
N LEU A 508 -27.73 -15.92 -25.16
CA LEU A 508 -28.68 -14.90 -25.59
C LEU A 508 -29.96 -15.57 -26.13
N ASN A 509 -31.10 -15.10 -25.65
CA ASN A 509 -32.44 -15.49 -26.06
C ASN A 509 -33.25 -14.22 -26.36
N LYS A 510 -33.69 -14.05 -27.61
CA LYS A 510 -34.49 -12.88 -28.05
C LYS A 510 -33.89 -11.52 -27.63
N GLY A 511 -32.57 -11.40 -27.74
CA GLY A 511 -31.85 -10.16 -27.42
C GLY A 511 -31.54 -9.93 -25.94
N LYS A 512 -31.79 -10.90 -25.06
CA LYS A 512 -31.45 -10.84 -23.62
C LYS A 512 -30.72 -12.10 -23.20
N PHE A 513 -29.76 -11.99 -22.29
CA PHE A 513 -29.14 -13.17 -21.69
C PHE A 513 -30.15 -13.92 -20.81
N ASP A 514 -30.13 -15.24 -20.95
CA ASP A 514 -31.08 -16.15 -20.31
C ASP A 514 -30.32 -17.21 -19.50
N PRO A 515 -30.29 -17.11 -18.15
CA PRO A 515 -29.60 -18.10 -17.31
C PRO A 515 -30.22 -19.49 -17.38
N GLU A 516 -31.52 -19.60 -17.66
CA GLU A 516 -32.23 -20.87 -17.65
C GLU A 516 -31.79 -21.76 -18.81
N LEU A 517 -31.47 -21.18 -19.97
CA LEU A 517 -30.89 -21.90 -21.09
C LEU A 517 -29.59 -22.59 -20.69
N THR A 518 -28.63 -21.83 -20.15
CA THR A 518 -27.35 -22.41 -19.73
C THR A 518 -27.57 -23.48 -18.67
N HIS A 519 -28.32 -23.18 -17.61
CA HIS A 519 -28.62 -24.11 -16.52
C HIS A 519 -29.13 -25.46 -17.02
N ASN A 520 -30.10 -25.45 -17.95
CA ASN A 520 -30.72 -26.66 -18.48
C ASN A 520 -29.76 -27.53 -19.31
N PHE A 521 -28.77 -26.95 -19.96
CA PHE A 521 -27.73 -27.71 -20.67
C PHE A 521 -26.59 -28.17 -19.77
N ILE A 522 -26.17 -27.34 -18.79
CA ILE A 522 -24.96 -27.64 -18.02
C ILE A 522 -25.20 -28.45 -16.75
N LYS A 523 -26.45 -28.56 -16.26
CA LYS A 523 -26.74 -29.35 -15.06
C LYS A 523 -26.72 -30.87 -15.29
N ASP A 524 -27.00 -31.31 -16.52
CA ASP A 524 -27.10 -32.72 -16.89
C ASP A 524 -25.82 -33.19 -17.60
N ASP A 525 -25.24 -34.30 -17.16
CA ASP A 525 -23.98 -34.82 -17.68
C ASP A 525 -24.06 -35.20 -19.18
N SER A 526 -25.17 -35.81 -19.59
CA SER A 526 -25.39 -36.20 -20.98
C SER A 526 -25.54 -34.97 -21.88
N LYS A 527 -26.26 -33.94 -21.42
CA LYS A 527 -26.44 -32.68 -22.14
C LYS A 527 -25.14 -31.89 -22.23
N ARG A 528 -24.34 -31.81 -21.16
CA ARG A 528 -23.00 -31.21 -21.18
C ARG A 528 -22.10 -31.84 -22.26
N LYS A 529 -22.06 -33.17 -22.29
CA LYS A 529 -21.25 -33.92 -23.26
C LYS A 529 -21.73 -33.70 -24.69
N SER A 530 -23.04 -33.77 -24.91
CA SER A 530 -23.66 -33.52 -26.22
C SER A 530 -23.37 -32.10 -26.73
N LEU A 531 -23.55 -31.08 -25.88
CA LEU A 531 -23.23 -29.70 -26.21
C LEU A 531 -21.75 -29.53 -26.58
N ALA A 532 -20.84 -30.12 -25.82
CA ALA A 532 -19.41 -30.09 -26.13
C ALA A 532 -19.09 -30.76 -27.48
N ASP A 533 -19.73 -31.89 -27.79
CA ASP A 533 -19.55 -32.58 -29.09
C ASP A 533 -20.09 -31.76 -30.27
N GLU A 534 -21.21 -31.06 -30.11
CA GLU A 534 -21.74 -30.16 -31.13
C GLU A 534 -20.80 -28.98 -31.41
N LEU A 535 -20.22 -28.38 -30.37
CA LEU A 535 -19.25 -27.30 -30.52
C LEU A 535 -17.97 -27.76 -31.23
N VAL A 536 -17.46 -28.95 -30.90
CA VAL A 536 -16.29 -29.53 -31.56
C VAL A 536 -16.57 -29.80 -33.05
N LYS A 537 -17.78 -30.26 -33.41
CA LYS A 537 -18.18 -30.43 -34.81
C LYS A 537 -18.18 -29.10 -35.58
N LEU A 538 -18.57 -28.00 -34.95
CA LEU A 538 -18.50 -26.67 -35.57
C LEU A 538 -17.05 -26.23 -35.80
N VAL A 539 -16.16 -26.49 -34.84
CA VAL A 539 -14.73 -26.21 -34.99
C VAL A 539 -14.13 -26.96 -36.18
N ASP A 540 -14.47 -28.24 -36.35
CA ASP A 540 -14.01 -29.03 -37.49
C ASP A 540 -14.60 -28.52 -38.82
N LYS A 541 -15.92 -28.25 -38.84
CA LYS A 541 -16.65 -27.82 -40.05
C LYS A 541 -16.11 -26.51 -40.64
N TYR A 542 -15.81 -25.54 -39.79
CA TYR A 542 -15.36 -24.21 -40.22
C TYR A 542 -13.85 -24.02 -40.12
N ASN A 543 -13.11 -25.09 -39.79
CA ASN A 543 -11.67 -25.06 -39.53
C ASN A 543 -11.26 -23.93 -38.56
N LEU A 544 -11.94 -23.84 -37.42
CA LEU A 544 -11.71 -22.80 -36.42
C LEU A 544 -10.45 -23.08 -35.60
N THR A 545 -9.89 -22.04 -34.99
CA THR A 545 -8.84 -22.19 -33.97
C THR A 545 -9.40 -22.75 -32.66
N GLY A 546 -10.68 -22.48 -32.36
CA GLY A 546 -11.31 -22.92 -31.14
C GLY A 546 -12.74 -22.45 -30.93
N VAL A 547 -13.18 -22.54 -29.68
CA VAL A 547 -14.49 -22.07 -29.20
C VAL A 547 -14.30 -20.93 -28.21
N HIS A 548 -15.17 -19.92 -28.28
CA HIS A 548 -15.30 -18.89 -27.27
C HIS A 548 -16.62 -19.09 -26.52
N ILE A 549 -16.59 -19.11 -25.18
CA ILE A 549 -17.80 -19.22 -24.35
C ILE A 549 -18.17 -17.84 -23.80
N ASP A 550 -19.34 -17.36 -24.19
CA ASP A 550 -19.89 -16.05 -23.84
C ASP A 550 -21.17 -16.21 -23.01
N PHE A 551 -21.03 -16.88 -21.87
CA PHE A 551 -22.12 -17.11 -20.94
C PHE A 551 -22.16 -16.02 -19.87
N GLU A 552 -23.23 -15.23 -19.89
CA GLU A 552 -23.45 -14.10 -18.98
C GLU A 552 -24.73 -14.28 -18.15
N HIS A 553 -24.83 -13.56 -17.04
CA HIS A 553 -26.00 -13.55 -16.14
C HIS A 553 -26.43 -14.92 -15.59
N LEU A 554 -25.49 -15.87 -15.42
CA LEU A 554 -25.76 -17.22 -14.94
C LEU A 554 -26.18 -17.30 -13.46
N TYR A 555 -26.86 -18.38 -13.08
CA TYR A 555 -27.13 -18.69 -11.67
C TYR A 555 -25.83 -19.03 -10.93
N SER A 556 -25.67 -18.47 -9.73
CA SER A 556 -24.52 -18.75 -8.87
C SER A 556 -24.43 -20.24 -8.46
N SER A 557 -25.57 -20.93 -8.39
CA SER A 557 -25.67 -22.36 -8.12
C SER A 557 -25.06 -23.25 -9.21
N ASP A 558 -24.85 -22.73 -10.41
CA ASP A 558 -24.26 -23.48 -11.52
C ASP A 558 -22.72 -23.46 -11.54
N LYS A 559 -22.06 -22.94 -10.51
CA LYS A 559 -20.60 -22.81 -10.44
C LYS A 559 -19.84 -24.11 -10.77
N ASP A 560 -20.20 -25.20 -10.12
CA ASP A 560 -19.55 -26.49 -10.34
C ASP A 560 -19.97 -27.11 -11.69
N ASN A 561 -21.24 -26.93 -12.10
CA ASN A 561 -21.74 -27.40 -13.40
C ASN A 561 -21.02 -26.72 -14.56
N LEU A 562 -20.80 -25.40 -14.47
CA LEU A 562 -20.07 -24.62 -15.46
C LEU A 562 -18.62 -25.07 -15.53
N THR A 563 -17.99 -25.25 -14.37
CA THR A 563 -16.59 -25.72 -14.29
C THR A 563 -16.43 -27.09 -14.97
N GLU A 564 -17.35 -28.02 -14.71
CA GLU A 564 -17.31 -29.35 -15.32
C GLU A 564 -17.57 -29.31 -16.83
N PHE A 565 -18.52 -28.48 -17.30
CA PHE A 565 -18.74 -28.27 -18.72
C PHE A 565 -17.49 -27.73 -19.42
N ILE A 566 -16.86 -26.70 -18.85
CA ILE A 566 -15.64 -26.09 -19.38
C ILE A 566 -14.47 -27.09 -19.42
N LYS A 567 -14.34 -27.94 -18.40
CA LYS A 567 -13.36 -29.03 -18.39
C LYS A 567 -13.58 -30.01 -19.54
N ILE A 568 -14.80 -30.55 -19.69
CA ILE A 568 -15.14 -31.53 -20.74
C ILE A 568 -14.86 -30.93 -22.13
N LEU A 569 -15.29 -29.69 -22.36
CA LEU A 569 -15.07 -29.00 -23.64
C LEU A 569 -13.57 -28.78 -23.90
N SER A 570 -12.82 -28.33 -22.89
CA SER A 570 -11.37 -28.12 -22.99
C SER A 570 -10.62 -29.39 -23.37
N GLU A 571 -10.91 -30.52 -22.71
CA GLU A 571 -10.27 -31.81 -22.99
C GLU A 571 -10.52 -32.27 -24.43
N LYS A 572 -11.76 -32.15 -24.92
CA LYS A 572 -12.12 -32.48 -26.31
C LYS A 572 -11.40 -31.57 -27.31
N LEU A 573 -11.36 -30.27 -27.06
CA LEU A 573 -10.67 -29.31 -27.95
C LEU A 573 -9.15 -29.55 -27.97
N ARG A 574 -8.53 -29.76 -26.81
CA ARG A 574 -7.09 -30.02 -26.69
C ARG A 574 -6.67 -31.29 -27.43
N SER A 575 -7.50 -32.35 -27.41
CA SER A 575 -7.24 -33.58 -28.18
C SER A 575 -7.12 -33.36 -29.70
N LYS A 576 -7.65 -32.25 -30.19
CA LYS A 576 -7.62 -31.80 -31.59
C LYS A 576 -6.69 -30.62 -31.84
N ASN A 577 -5.86 -30.26 -30.85
CA ASN A 577 -5.00 -29.07 -30.88
C ASN A 577 -5.79 -27.76 -31.13
N LYS A 578 -6.97 -27.66 -30.52
CA LYS A 578 -7.86 -26.49 -30.56
C LYS A 578 -7.89 -25.80 -29.21
N LYS A 579 -8.25 -24.52 -29.20
CA LYS A 579 -8.24 -23.67 -27.99
C LYS A 579 -9.65 -23.42 -27.45
N LEU A 580 -9.72 -23.15 -26.15
CA LEU A 580 -10.92 -22.68 -25.47
C LEU A 580 -10.68 -21.30 -24.88
N THR A 581 -11.50 -20.32 -25.25
CA THR A 581 -11.52 -19.00 -24.62
C THR A 581 -12.88 -18.74 -23.98
N MET A 582 -12.94 -17.83 -23.02
CA MET A 582 -14.16 -17.62 -22.24
C MET A 582 -14.27 -16.18 -21.75
N VAL A 583 -15.48 -15.62 -21.77
CA VAL A 583 -15.79 -14.37 -21.09
C VAL A 583 -15.92 -14.59 -19.59
N ILE A 584 -15.42 -13.65 -18.79
CA ILE A 584 -15.65 -13.63 -17.33
C ILE A 584 -15.96 -12.22 -16.85
N GLY A 585 -16.77 -12.16 -15.79
CA GLY A 585 -17.08 -10.93 -15.09
C GLY A 585 -15.87 -10.35 -14.34
N ALA A 586 -15.92 -9.05 -14.09
CA ALA A 586 -14.92 -8.32 -13.34
C ALA A 586 -15.30 -8.23 -11.85
N TYR A 587 -14.47 -8.80 -10.98
CA TYR A 587 -14.63 -8.76 -9.53
C TYR A 587 -13.40 -8.17 -8.84
N MET A 588 -13.61 -7.53 -7.69
CA MET A 588 -12.55 -6.86 -6.92
C MET A 588 -12.31 -7.47 -5.54
N SER A 589 -13.14 -8.43 -5.13
CA SER A 589 -13.07 -9.07 -3.83
C SER A 589 -13.49 -10.55 -3.86
N ASP A 590 -13.09 -11.29 -2.84
CA ASP A 590 -13.53 -12.67 -2.65
C ASP A 590 -15.04 -12.76 -2.48
N ALA A 591 -15.70 -11.78 -1.86
CA ALA A 591 -17.14 -11.84 -1.69
C ALA A 591 -17.90 -11.67 -3.01
N GLU A 592 -17.45 -10.75 -3.87
CA GLU A 592 -17.98 -10.61 -5.23
C GLU A 592 -17.75 -11.89 -6.04
N ALA A 593 -16.51 -12.39 -6.07
CA ALA A 593 -16.16 -13.59 -6.83
C ALA A 593 -16.85 -14.85 -6.30
N ASN A 594 -17.01 -14.99 -4.98
CA ASN A 594 -17.69 -16.13 -4.36
C ASN A 594 -19.19 -16.15 -4.68
N LYS A 595 -19.83 -14.99 -4.85
CA LYS A 595 -21.22 -14.88 -5.33
C LYS A 595 -21.35 -15.14 -6.83
N SER A 596 -20.26 -15.01 -7.59
CA SER A 596 -20.25 -15.31 -9.02
C SER A 596 -20.30 -16.82 -9.33
N VAL A 597 -20.67 -17.16 -10.55
CA VAL A 597 -20.59 -18.52 -11.11
C VAL A 597 -19.16 -18.95 -11.46
N TYR A 598 -18.22 -18.02 -11.58
CA TYR A 598 -16.89 -18.28 -12.16
C TYR A 598 -15.89 -18.73 -11.09
N ALA A 599 -15.53 -20.01 -11.07
CA ALA A 599 -14.46 -20.54 -10.23
C ALA A 599 -13.08 -20.25 -10.85
N PHE A 600 -12.57 -19.01 -10.70
CA PHE A 600 -11.38 -18.50 -11.38
C PHE A 600 -10.19 -19.46 -11.40
N GLU A 601 -9.78 -19.98 -10.25
CA GLU A 601 -8.63 -20.87 -10.13
C GLU A 601 -8.85 -22.18 -10.91
N LYS A 602 -10.01 -22.83 -10.72
CA LYS A 602 -10.36 -24.08 -11.41
C LYS A 602 -10.48 -23.87 -12.91
N LEU A 603 -11.19 -22.83 -13.34
CA LEU A 603 -11.37 -22.51 -14.76
C LEU A 603 -10.03 -22.22 -15.44
N SER A 604 -9.07 -21.63 -14.71
CA SER A 604 -7.74 -21.29 -15.26
C SER A 604 -6.92 -22.50 -15.70
N GLU A 605 -7.26 -23.71 -15.26
CA GLU A 605 -6.63 -24.95 -15.70
C GLU A 605 -7.10 -25.38 -17.10
N TYR A 606 -8.33 -25.01 -17.47
CA TYR A 606 -9.01 -25.50 -18.68
C TYR A 606 -9.10 -24.45 -19.79
N VAL A 607 -9.14 -23.17 -19.45
CA VAL A 607 -9.26 -22.07 -20.42
C VAL A 607 -7.88 -21.56 -20.86
N ASP A 608 -7.72 -21.30 -22.15
CA ASP A 608 -6.48 -20.74 -22.73
C ASP A 608 -6.40 -19.23 -22.53
N TYR A 609 -7.48 -18.50 -22.86
CA TYR A 609 -7.60 -17.06 -22.62
C TYR A 609 -8.97 -16.67 -22.07
N PHE A 610 -8.96 -15.81 -21.06
CA PHE A 610 -10.13 -15.16 -20.50
C PHE A 610 -10.28 -13.77 -21.07
N ASN A 611 -11.44 -13.46 -21.65
CA ASN A 611 -11.84 -12.08 -21.89
C ASN A 611 -12.50 -11.54 -20.61
N LEU A 612 -11.80 -10.63 -19.93
CA LEU A 612 -12.29 -10.02 -18.69
C LEU A 612 -13.07 -8.74 -19.02
N ILE A 613 -14.37 -8.71 -18.75
CA ILE A 613 -15.24 -7.56 -19.08
C ILE A 613 -14.91 -6.37 -18.18
N LEU A 614 -14.17 -5.38 -18.71
CA LEU A 614 -13.77 -4.17 -17.99
C LEU A 614 -14.36 -2.88 -18.58
N TYR A 615 -15.50 -3.02 -19.24
CA TYR A 615 -16.33 -1.92 -19.77
C TYR A 615 -17.73 -1.97 -19.14
N ASP A 616 -18.60 -1.03 -19.55
CA ASP A 616 -19.95 -0.79 -19.01
C ASP A 616 -19.96 -0.42 -17.53
N ASP A 617 -18.99 0.41 -17.10
CA ASP A 617 -18.98 0.98 -15.74
C ASP A 617 -20.26 1.79 -15.47
N PHE A 618 -20.74 2.50 -16.49
CA PHE A 618 -22.01 3.23 -16.47
C PHE A 618 -22.92 2.72 -17.59
N PRO A 619 -23.67 1.62 -17.38
CA PRO A 619 -24.50 1.05 -18.43
C PRO A 619 -25.67 2.01 -18.72
N LYS A 620 -25.91 2.29 -20.01
CA LYS A 620 -26.95 3.25 -20.47
C LYS A 620 -28.32 3.07 -19.81
N GLY A 621 -28.69 1.83 -19.49
CA GLY A 621 -30.00 1.50 -18.89
C GLY A 621 -30.21 2.07 -17.48
N LYS A 622 -29.13 2.40 -16.75
CA LYS A 622 -29.22 3.03 -15.42
C LYS A 622 -29.36 4.55 -15.48
N TYR A 623 -29.04 5.17 -16.61
CA TYR A 623 -29.00 6.63 -16.69
C TYR A 623 -30.36 7.31 -16.46
N PRO A 624 -31.49 6.83 -17.04
CA PRO A 624 -32.78 7.49 -16.82
C PRO A 624 -33.22 7.57 -15.36
N SER A 625 -32.83 6.60 -14.54
CA SER A 625 -33.17 6.55 -13.11
C SER A 625 -32.15 7.27 -12.22
N THR A 626 -30.86 7.17 -12.54
CA THR A 626 -29.78 7.75 -11.72
C THR A 626 -29.47 9.21 -12.08
N GLY A 627 -29.57 9.56 -13.37
CA GLY A 627 -29.06 10.82 -13.90
C GLY A 627 -27.52 10.93 -13.88
N ILE A 628 -26.81 9.81 -13.72
CA ILE A 628 -25.35 9.78 -13.56
C ILE A 628 -24.70 9.23 -14.83
N ASP A 629 -23.92 10.06 -15.50
CA ASP A 629 -23.09 9.65 -16.64
C ASP A 629 -21.67 9.27 -16.19
N GLY A 630 -20.92 8.64 -17.09
CA GLY A 630 -19.52 8.33 -16.81
C GLY A 630 -18.82 7.55 -17.91
N PRO A 631 -17.53 7.26 -17.71
CA PRO A 631 -16.69 6.60 -18.71
C PRO A 631 -17.15 5.17 -19.01
N ILE A 632 -16.87 4.71 -20.24
CA ILE A 632 -17.13 3.33 -20.66
C ILE A 632 -16.27 2.34 -19.86
N SER A 633 -14.97 2.66 -19.71
CA SER A 633 -13.97 1.83 -19.04
C SER A 633 -13.10 2.71 -18.15
N ASN A 634 -13.33 2.75 -16.83
CA ASN A 634 -12.54 3.56 -15.90
C ASN A 634 -11.21 2.88 -15.57
N ILE A 635 -10.07 3.54 -15.83
CA ILE A 635 -8.75 2.96 -15.55
C ILE A 635 -8.53 2.60 -14.07
N VAL A 636 -9.18 3.32 -13.15
CA VAL A 636 -9.10 3.05 -11.71
C VAL A 636 -9.79 1.72 -11.38
N ARG A 637 -10.97 1.48 -11.97
CA ARG A 637 -11.71 0.22 -11.84
C ARG A 637 -10.93 -0.93 -12.46
N ILE A 638 -10.43 -0.72 -13.69
CA ILE A 638 -9.56 -1.67 -14.41
C ILE A 638 -8.40 -2.13 -13.51
N GLU A 639 -7.65 -1.20 -12.93
CA GLU A 639 -6.52 -1.55 -12.08
C GLU A 639 -6.93 -2.33 -10.82
N ARG A 640 -8.07 -2.01 -10.21
CA ARG A 640 -8.56 -2.73 -9.03
C ARG A 640 -8.93 -4.17 -9.36
N VAL A 641 -9.69 -4.37 -10.42
CA VAL A 641 -10.08 -5.70 -10.90
C VAL A 641 -8.83 -6.50 -11.26
N LEU A 642 -7.89 -5.92 -12.02
CA LEU A 642 -6.68 -6.64 -12.42
C LEU A 642 -5.79 -7.01 -11.22
N LYS A 643 -5.64 -6.14 -10.21
CA LYS A 643 -4.94 -6.49 -8.96
C LYS A 643 -5.56 -7.69 -8.25
N TYR A 644 -6.87 -7.86 -8.34
CA TYR A 644 -7.57 -9.00 -7.75
C TYR A 644 -7.47 -10.25 -8.63
N THR A 645 -7.80 -10.14 -9.91
CA THR A 645 -7.90 -11.25 -10.86
C THR A 645 -6.54 -11.89 -11.13
N THR A 646 -5.47 -11.10 -11.25
CA THR A 646 -4.11 -11.60 -11.53
C THR A 646 -3.50 -12.44 -10.39
N LEU A 647 -4.09 -12.40 -9.19
CA LEU A 647 -3.70 -13.28 -8.08
C LEU A 647 -4.29 -14.69 -8.21
N ARG A 648 -5.29 -14.88 -9.08
CA ARG A 648 -6.08 -16.12 -9.23
C ARG A 648 -5.96 -16.74 -10.62
N ILE A 649 -5.90 -15.88 -11.65
CA ILE A 649 -5.70 -16.28 -13.03
C ILE A 649 -4.31 -15.82 -13.46
N PRO A 650 -3.48 -16.71 -14.07
CA PRO A 650 -2.19 -16.30 -14.63
C PRO A 650 -2.36 -15.11 -15.57
N PRO A 651 -1.60 -14.00 -15.40
CA PRO A 651 -1.77 -12.81 -16.23
C PRO A 651 -1.65 -13.08 -17.74
N SER A 652 -0.78 -14.03 -18.11
CA SER A 652 -0.59 -14.48 -19.50
C SER A 652 -1.81 -15.16 -20.13
N LYS A 653 -2.89 -15.39 -19.38
CA LYS A 653 -4.18 -15.89 -19.85
C LYS A 653 -5.28 -14.82 -19.87
N ILE A 654 -5.01 -13.60 -19.43
CA ILE A 654 -6.03 -12.55 -19.31
C ILE A 654 -5.93 -11.61 -20.52
N LEU A 655 -7.03 -11.47 -21.26
CA LEU A 655 -7.26 -10.40 -22.22
C LEU A 655 -8.08 -9.31 -21.53
N MET A 656 -7.58 -8.07 -21.59
CA MET A 656 -8.28 -6.92 -21.02
C MET A 656 -9.44 -6.53 -21.95
N GLY A 657 -10.67 -6.85 -21.57
CA GLY A 657 -11.86 -6.52 -22.35
C GLY A 657 -12.19 -5.04 -22.25
N ILE A 658 -12.28 -4.33 -23.37
CA ILE A 658 -12.64 -2.91 -23.44
C ILE A 658 -13.71 -2.64 -24.51
N GLY A 659 -14.60 -1.69 -24.23
CA GLY A 659 -15.66 -1.28 -25.14
C GLY A 659 -15.13 -0.32 -26.21
N ALA A 660 -15.29 -0.67 -27.49
CA ALA A 660 -14.95 0.19 -28.63
C ALA A 660 -16.20 0.92 -29.17
N TYR A 661 -16.91 1.59 -28.27
CA TYR A 661 -18.09 2.41 -28.54
C TYR A 661 -18.11 3.61 -27.58
N GLY A 662 -19.02 4.54 -27.82
CA GLY A 662 -19.35 5.59 -26.86
C GLY A 662 -20.75 5.42 -26.29
N ILE A 663 -21.06 6.16 -25.23
CA ILE A 663 -22.42 6.36 -24.74
C ILE A 663 -22.68 7.86 -24.77
N ASP A 664 -23.70 8.26 -25.51
CA ASP A 664 -24.22 9.62 -25.51
C ASP A 664 -25.31 9.74 -24.45
N PHE A 665 -25.05 10.57 -23.44
CA PHE A 665 -25.97 10.91 -22.37
C PHE A 665 -26.63 12.25 -22.65
N ASN A 666 -27.93 12.22 -22.97
CA ASN A 666 -28.74 13.43 -23.06
C ASN A 666 -29.06 13.93 -21.64
N ILE A 667 -28.35 14.96 -21.20
CA ILE A 667 -28.47 15.56 -19.87
C ILE A 667 -29.84 16.21 -19.68
N THR A 668 -30.39 16.81 -20.74
CA THR A 668 -31.69 17.50 -20.70
C THR A 668 -32.85 16.51 -20.51
N ASN A 669 -32.87 15.44 -21.29
CA ASN A 669 -33.98 14.48 -21.33
C ASN A 669 -33.76 13.25 -20.45
N LYS A 670 -32.59 13.13 -19.82
CA LYS A 670 -32.18 11.97 -19.01
C LYS A 670 -32.29 10.64 -19.77
N THR A 671 -31.82 10.63 -21.01
CA THR A 671 -31.73 9.41 -21.83
C THR A 671 -30.28 9.12 -22.19
N ALA A 672 -29.96 7.86 -22.47
CA ALA A 672 -28.62 7.45 -22.89
C ALA A 672 -28.68 6.39 -23.98
N GLU A 673 -27.78 6.48 -24.95
CA GLU A 673 -27.68 5.53 -26.05
C GLU A 673 -26.24 5.17 -26.40
N ASN A 674 -26.05 3.94 -26.90
CA ASN A 674 -24.73 3.50 -27.37
C ASN A 674 -24.50 4.08 -28.76
N VAL A 675 -23.29 4.55 -29.00
CA VAL A 675 -22.86 5.21 -30.24
C VAL A 675 -21.65 4.46 -30.80
N LYS A 676 -21.69 4.07 -32.08
CA LYS A 676 -20.50 3.56 -32.78
C LYS A 676 -19.45 4.67 -32.88
N LEU A 677 -18.18 4.36 -32.65
CA LEU A 677 -17.11 5.38 -32.68
C LEU A 677 -17.07 6.17 -34.01
N ASP A 678 -17.36 5.52 -35.14
CA ASP A 678 -17.42 6.15 -36.47
C ASP A 678 -18.53 7.19 -36.62
N TYR A 679 -19.53 7.19 -35.73
CA TYR A 679 -20.64 8.16 -35.79
C TYR A 679 -20.33 9.44 -35.01
N ILE A 680 -19.31 9.42 -34.14
CA ILE A 680 -18.93 10.58 -33.32
C ILE A 680 -18.58 11.82 -34.18
N PRO A 681 -17.82 11.73 -35.29
CA PRO A 681 -17.57 12.87 -36.17
C PRO A 681 -18.85 13.51 -36.72
N ASN A 682 -19.86 12.71 -37.06
CA ASN A 682 -21.15 13.21 -37.54
C ASN A 682 -21.96 13.87 -36.42
N ILE A 683 -21.93 13.34 -35.20
CA ILE A 683 -22.54 13.97 -34.02
C ILE A 683 -21.93 15.35 -33.78
N ILE A 684 -20.60 15.45 -33.79
CA ILE A 684 -19.87 16.72 -33.64
C ILE A 684 -20.26 17.71 -34.74
N LYS A 685 -20.34 17.27 -36.00
CA LYS A 685 -20.71 18.10 -37.15
C LYS A 685 -22.13 18.65 -37.05
N ASN A 686 -23.06 17.88 -36.47
CA ASN A 686 -24.47 18.25 -36.34
C ASN A 686 -24.77 19.06 -35.07
N ALA A 687 -23.84 19.14 -34.12
CA ALA A 687 -23.98 19.96 -32.93
C ALA A 687 -24.06 21.46 -33.28
N LYS A 688 -24.70 22.24 -32.41
CA LYS A 688 -24.78 23.70 -32.54
C LYS A 688 -23.38 24.29 -32.67
N THR A 689 -23.16 25.13 -33.69
CA THR A 689 -21.86 25.76 -33.99
C THR A 689 -21.24 26.38 -32.74
N GLY A 690 -19.99 25.99 -32.44
CA GLY A 690 -19.23 26.49 -31.29
C GLY A 690 -19.60 25.89 -29.92
N SER A 691 -20.56 24.95 -29.84
CA SER A 691 -20.96 24.34 -28.57
C SER A 691 -20.07 23.17 -28.11
N VAL A 692 -19.36 22.52 -29.05
CA VAL A 692 -18.61 21.29 -28.78
C VAL A 692 -17.36 21.57 -27.95
N LYS A 693 -17.23 20.87 -26.82
CA LYS A 693 -16.05 20.86 -25.95
C LYS A 693 -15.45 19.46 -25.92
N TYR A 694 -14.14 19.39 -26.12
CA TYR A 694 -13.36 18.16 -25.99
C TYR A 694 -12.72 18.14 -24.62
N LEU A 695 -13.09 17.16 -23.80
CA LEU A 695 -12.68 17.08 -22.40
C LEU A 695 -12.04 15.72 -22.13
N PHE A 696 -11.24 15.67 -21.06
CA PHE A 696 -10.54 14.46 -20.67
C PHE A 696 -10.48 14.39 -19.16
N ASP A 697 -11.09 13.35 -18.59
CA ASP A 697 -11.01 13.09 -17.17
C ASP A 697 -9.66 12.43 -16.85
N SER A 698 -8.82 13.18 -16.15
CA SER A 698 -7.49 12.72 -15.72
C SER A 698 -7.52 11.61 -14.65
N GLN A 699 -8.62 11.44 -13.91
CA GLN A 699 -8.71 10.38 -12.91
C GLN A 699 -9.04 9.05 -13.56
N THR A 700 -10.05 9.04 -14.43
CA THR A 700 -10.53 7.83 -15.11
C THR A 700 -9.75 7.54 -16.40
N GLN A 701 -8.91 8.49 -16.83
CA GLN A 701 -8.15 8.48 -18.09
C GLN A 701 -9.06 8.27 -19.29
N SER A 702 -10.20 8.95 -19.32
CA SER A 702 -11.26 8.75 -20.30
C SER A 702 -11.66 10.07 -20.96
N PRO A 703 -11.78 10.12 -22.30
CA PRO A 703 -12.26 11.29 -23.00
C PRO A 703 -13.78 11.39 -22.93
N TYR A 704 -14.27 12.61 -23.00
CA TYR A 704 -15.69 12.87 -23.21
C TYR A 704 -15.89 14.18 -23.97
N LEU A 705 -17.03 14.30 -24.62
CA LEU A 705 -17.47 15.51 -25.29
C LEU A 705 -18.64 16.10 -24.54
N GLU A 706 -18.70 17.43 -24.46
CA GLU A 706 -19.94 18.13 -24.12
C GLU A 706 -20.39 18.94 -25.34
N PHE A 707 -21.67 18.85 -25.70
CA PHE A 707 -22.22 19.59 -26.84
C PHE A 707 -23.70 19.89 -26.67
N THR A 708 -24.22 20.79 -27.50
CA THR A 708 -25.63 21.14 -27.54
C THR A 708 -26.18 20.85 -28.93
N ASN A 709 -27.29 20.12 -29.03
CA ASN A 709 -27.97 19.89 -30.30
C ASN A 709 -28.72 21.15 -30.77
N PRO A 710 -29.07 21.24 -32.06
CA PRO A 710 -29.84 22.38 -32.60
C PRO A 710 -31.20 22.61 -31.90
N ASP A 711 -31.79 21.57 -31.32
CA ASP A 711 -33.03 21.63 -30.53
C ASP A 711 -32.85 22.17 -29.10
N GLY A 712 -31.61 22.49 -28.70
CA GLY A 712 -31.26 23.04 -27.39
C GLY A 712 -30.95 21.99 -26.32
N THR A 713 -31.05 20.69 -26.62
CA THR A 713 -30.69 19.63 -25.65
C THR A 713 -29.19 19.56 -25.42
N VAL A 714 -28.79 19.33 -24.17
CA VAL A 714 -27.39 19.25 -23.73
C VAL A 714 -26.98 17.80 -23.59
N HIS A 715 -25.83 17.46 -24.14
CA HIS A 715 -25.32 16.09 -24.24
C HIS A 715 -23.91 15.97 -23.65
N ARG A 716 -23.63 14.81 -23.05
CA ARG A 716 -22.29 14.38 -22.68
C ARG A 716 -22.01 13.00 -23.28
N LEU A 717 -21.00 12.90 -24.14
CA LEU A 717 -20.65 11.64 -24.81
C LEU A 717 -19.30 11.13 -24.31
N TRP A 718 -19.30 10.00 -23.61
CA TRP A 718 -18.10 9.31 -23.16
C TRP A 718 -17.70 8.24 -24.19
N TYR A 719 -16.42 8.11 -24.51
CA TYR A 719 -15.94 7.21 -25.56
C TYR A 719 -14.48 6.80 -25.32
N GLU A 720 -13.90 6.01 -26.23
CA GLU A 720 -12.47 5.68 -26.26
C GLU A 720 -11.79 6.39 -27.44
N ASN A 721 -10.56 6.88 -27.22
CA ASN A 721 -9.75 7.54 -28.23
C ASN A 721 -8.28 7.08 -28.14
N LYS A 722 -7.42 7.59 -29.03
CA LYS A 722 -5.99 7.27 -29.02
C LYS A 722 -5.35 7.40 -27.63
N LYS A 723 -5.59 8.51 -26.93
CA LYS A 723 -4.95 8.80 -25.63
C LYS A 723 -5.40 7.82 -24.53
N SER A 724 -6.71 7.60 -24.39
CA SER A 724 -7.26 6.67 -23.40
C SER A 724 -6.78 5.24 -23.67
N LEU A 725 -6.79 4.82 -24.93
CA LEU A 725 -6.29 3.51 -25.35
C LEU A 725 -4.78 3.34 -25.10
N GLU A 726 -3.96 4.37 -25.28
CA GLU A 726 -2.54 4.33 -24.91
C GLU A 726 -2.35 4.05 -23.41
N GLU A 727 -3.18 4.64 -22.53
CA GLU A 727 -3.13 4.35 -21.09
C GLU A 727 -3.55 2.91 -20.77
N ARG A 728 -4.57 2.40 -21.48
CA ARG A 728 -5.03 1.01 -21.35
C ARG A 728 -3.95 0.03 -21.81
N MET A 729 -3.23 0.31 -22.89
CA MET A 729 -2.09 -0.50 -23.31
C MET A 729 -0.95 -0.49 -22.28
N LYS A 730 -0.69 0.63 -21.59
CA LYS A 730 0.27 0.64 -20.46
C LYS A 730 -0.15 -0.32 -19.35
N ILE A 731 -1.45 -0.45 -19.07
CA ILE A 731 -1.97 -1.43 -18.10
C ILE A 731 -1.72 -2.87 -18.55
N VAL A 732 -1.99 -3.19 -19.82
CA VAL A 732 -1.69 -4.51 -20.42
C VAL A 732 -0.24 -4.90 -20.18
N HIS A 733 0.70 -3.98 -20.40
CA HIS A 733 2.12 -4.21 -20.13
C HIS A 733 2.45 -4.27 -18.63
N LYS A 734 1.92 -3.34 -17.82
CA LYS A 734 2.16 -3.25 -16.37
C LYS A 734 1.78 -4.53 -15.62
N TYR A 735 0.68 -5.16 -15.99
CA TYR A 735 0.21 -6.42 -15.38
C TYR A 735 0.66 -7.66 -16.14
N ASN A 736 1.47 -7.52 -17.19
CA ASN A 736 1.89 -8.59 -18.08
C ASN A 736 0.73 -9.46 -18.61
N LEU A 737 -0.35 -8.81 -19.03
CA LEU A 737 -1.53 -9.49 -19.55
C LEU A 737 -1.23 -10.18 -20.90
N ALA A 738 -2.07 -11.12 -21.31
CA ALA A 738 -1.99 -11.77 -22.62
C ALA A 738 -2.19 -10.76 -23.76
N GLY A 739 -3.03 -9.75 -23.54
CA GLY A 739 -3.41 -8.80 -24.57
C GLY A 739 -4.66 -8.01 -24.20
N ILE A 740 -5.36 -7.54 -25.22
CA ILE A 740 -6.56 -6.69 -25.13
C ILE A 740 -7.65 -7.22 -26.07
N CYS A 741 -8.90 -7.18 -25.62
CA CYS A 741 -10.05 -7.65 -26.39
C CYS A 741 -11.10 -6.55 -26.55
N PHE A 742 -11.56 -6.28 -27.76
CA PHE A 742 -12.53 -5.22 -28.04
C PHE A 742 -13.94 -5.76 -28.22
N TYR A 743 -14.91 -5.12 -27.56
CA TYR A 743 -16.34 -5.29 -27.83
C TYR A 743 -16.93 -3.99 -28.41
N TRP A 744 -17.16 -3.88 -29.71
CA TRP A 744 -16.43 -4.58 -30.76
C TRP A 744 -15.68 -3.57 -31.63
N LEU A 745 -14.52 -3.98 -32.14
CA LEU A 745 -13.75 -3.16 -33.07
C LEU A 745 -14.47 -3.12 -34.42
N GLY A 746 -15.16 -2.02 -34.68
CA GLY A 746 -15.83 -1.77 -35.96
C GLY A 746 -15.39 -0.47 -36.63
N SER A 747 -14.66 0.41 -35.95
CA SER A 747 -14.35 1.74 -36.47
C SER A 747 -13.37 1.72 -37.64
N ASN A 748 -13.63 2.52 -38.68
CA ASN A 748 -12.69 2.88 -39.75
C ASN A 748 -11.70 3.98 -39.33
N THR A 749 -11.83 4.55 -38.13
CA THR A 749 -10.90 5.58 -37.66
C THR A 749 -9.49 5.01 -37.45
N ASP A 750 -8.50 5.60 -38.14
CA ASP A 750 -7.11 5.14 -38.06
C ASP A 750 -6.47 5.35 -36.67
N GLU A 751 -7.04 6.20 -35.82
CA GLU A 751 -6.46 6.60 -34.53
C GLU A 751 -6.25 5.43 -33.56
N ILE A 752 -7.21 4.51 -33.48
CA ILE A 752 -7.13 3.32 -32.62
C ILE A 752 -6.05 2.35 -33.14
N TYR A 753 -6.00 2.13 -34.46
CA TYR A 753 -5.02 1.23 -35.09
C TYR A 753 -3.58 1.75 -34.99
N GLN A 754 -3.36 3.08 -34.96
CA GLN A 754 -2.04 3.65 -34.71
C GLN A 754 -1.48 3.24 -33.34
N VAL A 755 -2.35 3.09 -32.34
CA VAL A 755 -1.92 2.60 -31.01
C VAL A 755 -1.44 1.15 -31.12
N PHE A 756 -2.16 0.30 -31.86
CA PHE A 756 -1.74 -1.09 -32.05
C PHE A 756 -0.39 -1.17 -32.74
N GLN A 757 -0.16 -0.40 -33.80
CA GLN A 757 1.15 -0.36 -34.48
C GLN A 757 2.29 0.01 -33.53
N LYS A 758 2.07 0.96 -32.61
CA LYS A 758 3.06 1.39 -31.62
C LYS A 758 3.41 0.27 -30.63
N TYR A 759 2.41 -0.46 -30.13
CA TYR A 759 2.60 -1.48 -29.09
C TYR A 759 2.88 -2.90 -29.64
N LEU A 760 2.53 -3.18 -30.90
CA LEU A 760 2.89 -4.42 -31.61
C LEU A 760 4.30 -4.38 -32.22
N LYS A 761 4.88 -3.20 -32.47
CA LYS A 761 6.28 -3.02 -32.93
C LYS A 761 7.35 -3.47 -31.92
N LEU A 762 6.96 -3.99 -30.76
CA LEU A 762 7.86 -4.68 -29.82
C LEU A 762 8.07 -6.17 -30.17
N LYS A 763 7.55 -6.67 -31.31
CA LYS A 763 7.84 -8.02 -31.83
C LYS A 763 9.26 -8.17 -32.41
N GLU A 764 10.04 -7.09 -32.55
CA GLU A 764 11.42 -7.14 -33.06
C GLU A 764 12.36 -6.29 -32.18
N ASN A 765 13.07 -6.95 -31.26
CA ASN A 765 14.46 -6.67 -30.84
C ASN A 765 14.95 -7.75 -29.87
#